data_AF-A0AAN1XXM5-F1
#
_entry.id   AF-A0AAN1XXM5-F1
#
_cell.length_a   1.000
_cell.length_b   1.000
_cell.length_c   1.000
_cell.angle_alpha   90.00
_cell.angle_beta   90.00
_cell.angle_gamma   90.00
#
_symmetry.space_group_name_H-M   'P 1'
#
loop_
_entity.id
_entity.type
_entity.pdbx_description
1 polymer ?
#
loop_
_entity_poly.entity_id
_entity_poly.type
_entity_poly.pdbx_seq_one_letter_code
_entity_poly.pdbx_strand_id
1 'polypeptide(L)'
;MATRWSALSLACALLLGTVVPAAAQSSSDTGIIQITVKDAAAAQALADARVFLIGPTVASALTTKSGIVKYTDVPTGLYRVRVSKSGFAGVTSSQFEVLGNKQVDVDVDLGVQRTAQTAATASNASTNGGLQIIGSVRARVVVTTTDVDDTSAVRKISDSLTDALSSIAGVDVTQDSNDPNAPQTISLRGHDESQTAVTLDGIPLGAPGAATNLRAVNTDLFSGASASFGAQAGSLGGSVNFRTLQPTQTWQTKFAASDGTYDRYNYQIGETGSFGKLGIALLHTKRAGNSPLTFQDYLDQSGFDYAHGGESANIGDFVKLRYALTDRTTLMATALQNNQASSALCTQFVTPLPCGIGPGNGNSGKFQFAYGTVQSLIGDTALTVTGYVNNNTNLASDLNRYVPGGCTPQTQVGTTPVLCPTSSVNGSLARGIAASATLTRDKHTFTLSGSTYAGITTFTPLVLTGTSAQFVRPTTYGTASRQIQLSDQYKVNDKLTLGPNISYAGTSGAGSSLLAGFGAAWKPTSADSYNASLSVGSSQPANGLVRTLSDPLSARVNCYADTAIVNGPGDLPEHQSALSYDLSWTHAWTHGQFSLSAYRQTQSGQLVGAQVTADSLNLAPGYLGQVGGYFSNVCQTPGATPQVYVQEQIGGTTRVYQGVSATARIGIGPNVVLIPSYSTTGATVTAADPRYTGLDSTLVLNEQIPGRPLHTAGLTVDALYAPAQVELLANARYVGANNNQFIAPYTIVNAGVSHAFGIGRLTFFESNVFNTESGNFSTLQYAQPIALSGGGFLLQAARPNAPRSFTLSYSINTGARPGAGLSRGARGTATIAATANAEGGQPRGLGFGNLKFIPPPPGVDPLSLATSRPECTPDLQPQAQRVLSQLGAAATAYAAGKPVPDVEGLAITPHGDPKGTWYFGLGPKIPDSVLQAMRARAAANGGGGRGPGAPGGPGGPGPGGEEGPGGPAGFQQRVVVAPRTDQSPRPQFSPPPELVAALAPLRAAASCAYGTMLTPAEAKAKGYDVQVGVNVVGPRPSPSPGGSPAPGASPAPSGRRGFGSPLDYAPGMGIFVVRPPDLGAGGGSVKQ
;
A
#
# COMPACT_ATOMS: atom_id res chain seq x y z
N MET A 1 0.02 -15.64 19.61
CA MET A 1 -1.47 -15.74 19.64
C MET A 1 -2.15 -14.69 20.53
N ALA A 2 -1.50 -14.08 21.52
CA ALA A 2 -2.11 -13.09 22.43
C ALA A 2 -2.62 -11.78 21.77
N THR A 3 -2.13 -11.44 20.58
CA THR A 3 -2.58 -10.28 19.79
C THR A 3 -3.83 -10.53 18.95
N ARG A 4 -4.31 -11.79 18.84
CA ARG A 4 -5.43 -12.19 17.96
C ARG A 4 -6.82 -11.89 18.54
N TRP A 5 -6.97 -11.77 19.86
CA TRP A 5 -8.27 -11.56 20.52
C TRP A 5 -8.56 -10.10 20.87
N SER A 6 -7.53 -9.26 20.95
CA SER A 6 -7.67 -7.82 21.27
C SER A 6 -8.37 -7.04 20.15
N ALA A 7 -8.11 -7.39 18.88
CA ALA A 7 -8.68 -6.71 17.72
C ALA A 7 -10.16 -7.06 17.49
N LEU A 8 -10.54 -8.34 17.66
CA LEU A 8 -11.93 -8.78 17.51
C LEU A 8 -12.83 -8.23 18.64
N SER A 9 -12.29 -8.15 19.86
CA SER A 9 -13.00 -7.60 21.02
C SER A 9 -13.22 -6.09 20.91
N LEU A 10 -12.26 -5.35 20.33
CA LEU A 10 -12.40 -3.92 20.06
C LEU A 10 -13.43 -3.62 18.96
N ALA A 11 -13.49 -4.46 17.92
CA ALA A 11 -14.48 -4.35 16.84
C ALA A 11 -15.92 -4.61 17.34
N CYS A 12 -16.13 -5.63 18.18
CA CYS A 12 -17.43 -5.90 18.80
C CYS A 12 -17.85 -4.84 19.82
N ALA A 13 -16.90 -4.25 20.56
CA ALA A 13 -17.19 -3.17 21.51
C ALA A 13 -17.63 -1.86 20.83
N LEU A 14 -17.13 -1.58 19.61
CA LEU A 14 -17.52 -0.41 18.82
C LEU A 14 -18.90 -0.55 18.15
N LEU A 15 -19.37 -1.77 17.89
CA LEU A 15 -20.65 -2.04 17.21
C LEU A 15 -21.90 -1.86 18.10
N LEU A 16 -21.76 -1.89 19.42
CA LEU A 16 -22.91 -1.83 20.36
C LEU A 16 -23.18 -0.41 20.93
N GLY A 17 -22.47 0.62 20.46
CA GLY A 17 -22.39 1.92 21.15
C GLY A 17 -23.13 3.13 20.57
N THR A 18 -23.61 3.15 19.32
CA THR A 18 -24.23 4.38 18.77
C THR A 18 -25.33 4.09 17.74
N VAL A 19 -26.60 4.33 18.13
CA VAL A 19 -27.73 4.39 17.18
C VAL A 19 -28.28 5.81 17.19
N VAL A 20 -27.68 6.66 16.35
CA VAL A 20 -28.33 7.87 15.83
C VAL A 20 -28.23 7.78 14.30
N PRO A 21 -29.34 7.91 13.55
CA PRO A 21 -29.32 7.71 12.10
C PRO A 21 -28.65 8.91 11.41
N ALA A 22 -27.33 8.82 11.20
CA ALA A 22 -26.61 9.65 10.25
C ALA A 22 -26.72 9.01 8.86
N ALA A 23 -27.26 9.74 7.89
CA ALA A 23 -27.37 9.27 6.51
C ALA A 23 -25.97 9.05 5.91
N ALA A 24 -25.67 7.79 5.61
CA ALA A 24 -24.45 7.36 4.94
C ALA A 24 -24.44 7.90 3.51
N GLN A 25 -23.55 8.86 3.22
CA GLN A 25 -23.18 9.18 1.85
C GLN A 25 -21.78 8.61 1.65
N SER A 26 -21.67 7.63 0.74
CA SER A 26 -20.41 7.09 0.24
C SER A 26 -19.52 8.25 -0.22
N SER A 27 -18.37 8.46 0.40
CA SER A 27 -17.41 9.50 0.03
C SER A 27 -16.50 8.95 -1.06
N SER A 28 -16.65 9.40 -2.31
CA SER A 28 -15.57 9.28 -3.32
C SER A 28 -14.32 9.99 -2.79
N ASP A 29 -13.14 9.69 -3.30
CA ASP A 29 -11.98 10.55 -2.99
C ASP A 29 -11.89 11.74 -3.94
N THR A 30 -12.83 11.88 -4.88
CA THR A 30 -12.88 12.97 -5.84
C THR A 30 -14.19 13.77 -5.76
N GLY A 31 -14.12 15.05 -6.12
CA GLY A 31 -15.26 15.97 -6.20
C GLY A 31 -15.29 16.73 -7.53
N ILE A 32 -16.22 17.68 -7.61
CA ILE A 32 -16.41 18.54 -8.78
C ILE A 32 -16.21 19.98 -8.33
N ILE A 33 -15.53 20.78 -9.14
CA ILE A 33 -15.50 22.23 -8.95
C ILE A 33 -16.09 22.87 -10.19
N GLN A 34 -17.18 23.60 -10.01
CA GLN A 34 -17.77 24.43 -11.06
C GLN A 34 -17.49 25.89 -10.74
N ILE A 35 -16.96 26.62 -11.70
CA ILE A 35 -16.54 28.00 -11.53
C ILE A 35 -17.30 28.83 -12.56
N THR A 36 -18.08 29.80 -12.09
CA THR A 36 -18.80 30.76 -12.93
C THR A 36 -18.09 32.09 -12.86
N VAL A 37 -17.76 32.68 -14.00
CA VAL A 37 -17.09 33.97 -14.09
C VAL A 37 -18.01 34.98 -14.76
N LYS A 38 -18.24 36.11 -14.09
CA LYS A 38 -19.11 37.19 -14.57
C LYS A 38 -18.39 38.53 -14.48
N ASP A 39 -18.86 39.48 -15.27
CA ASP A 39 -18.49 40.89 -15.16
C ASP A 39 -19.17 41.47 -13.92
N ALA A 40 -18.39 42.02 -13.00
CA ALA A 40 -18.91 42.59 -11.75
C ALA A 40 -19.88 43.76 -11.99
N ALA A 41 -19.72 44.52 -13.08
CA ALA A 41 -20.58 45.66 -13.40
C ALA A 41 -21.79 45.24 -14.25
N ALA A 42 -21.57 44.41 -15.26
CA ALA A 42 -22.62 44.04 -16.21
C ALA A 42 -23.43 42.80 -15.81
N ALA A 43 -22.96 42.02 -14.82
CA ALA A 43 -23.45 40.69 -14.47
C ALA A 43 -23.48 39.69 -15.65
N GLN A 44 -22.81 40.02 -16.76
CA GLN A 44 -22.73 39.20 -17.95
C GLN A 44 -21.65 38.13 -17.78
N ALA A 45 -21.92 36.92 -18.26
CA ALA A 45 -20.95 35.84 -18.23
C ALA A 45 -19.71 36.18 -19.08
N LEU A 46 -18.51 36.00 -18.52
CA LEU A 46 -17.26 36.30 -19.20
C LEU A 46 -16.71 35.04 -19.87
N ALA A 47 -16.83 34.97 -21.19
CA ALA A 47 -16.14 33.97 -22.01
C ALA A 47 -14.63 34.18 -22.01
N ASP A 48 -13.85 33.11 -22.23
CA ASP A 48 -12.39 33.14 -22.33
C ASP A 48 -11.67 33.75 -21.11
N ALA A 49 -12.35 33.83 -19.97
CA ALA A 49 -11.71 34.12 -18.69
C ALA A 49 -10.91 32.89 -18.28
N ARG A 50 -9.65 33.12 -17.92
CA ARG A 50 -8.76 32.07 -17.51
C ARG A 50 -8.96 31.73 -16.04
N VAL A 51 -9.10 30.45 -15.77
CA VAL A 51 -9.32 29.92 -14.43
C VAL A 51 -8.17 28.97 -14.09
N PHE A 52 -7.43 29.27 -13.04
CA PHE A 52 -6.41 28.39 -12.45
C PHE A 52 -6.95 27.76 -11.18
N LEU A 53 -6.93 26.44 -11.13
CA LEU A 53 -7.21 25.66 -9.94
C LEU A 53 -5.88 25.26 -9.29
N ILE A 54 -5.72 25.58 -8.01
CA ILE A 54 -4.47 25.35 -7.26
C ILE A 54 -4.80 24.54 -6.00
N GLY A 55 -4.33 23.30 -5.94
CA GLY A 55 -4.51 22.41 -4.79
C GLY A 55 -3.63 21.16 -4.88
N PRO A 56 -4.07 20.01 -4.34
CA PRO A 56 -3.42 18.71 -4.59
C PRO A 56 -3.10 18.46 -6.07
N THR A 57 -3.97 18.96 -6.95
CA THR A 57 -3.73 19.05 -8.39
C THR A 57 -3.74 20.52 -8.83
N VAL A 58 -2.93 20.83 -9.84
CA VAL A 58 -2.95 22.14 -10.51
C VAL A 58 -3.56 21.95 -11.89
N ALA A 59 -4.57 22.75 -12.22
CA ALA A 59 -5.24 22.71 -13.51
C ALA A 59 -5.56 24.12 -14.03
N SER A 60 -5.67 24.27 -15.34
CA SER A 60 -6.11 25.53 -15.96
C SER A 60 -7.15 25.27 -17.04
N ALA A 61 -8.14 26.15 -17.12
CA ALA A 61 -9.16 26.15 -18.16
C ALA A 61 -9.52 27.58 -18.56
N LEU A 62 -10.21 27.69 -19.70
CA LEU A 62 -10.84 28.93 -20.14
C LEU A 62 -12.34 28.74 -19.95
N THR A 63 -13.03 29.77 -19.49
CA THR A 63 -14.49 29.76 -19.41
C THR A 63 -15.10 29.67 -20.80
N THR A 64 -16.19 28.91 -20.90
CA THR A 64 -17.01 28.85 -22.10
C THR A 64 -17.71 30.20 -22.36
N LYS A 65 -18.45 30.31 -23.46
CA LYS A 65 -19.34 31.46 -23.72
C LYS A 65 -20.33 31.76 -22.60
N SER A 66 -20.70 30.76 -21.80
CA SER A 66 -21.56 30.93 -20.63
C SER A 66 -20.80 31.32 -19.36
N GLY A 67 -19.50 31.62 -19.45
CA GLY A 67 -18.65 32.00 -18.32
C GLY A 67 -18.33 30.85 -17.37
N ILE A 68 -18.51 29.58 -17.77
CA ILE A 68 -18.39 28.44 -16.86
C ILE A 68 -17.13 27.62 -17.17
N VAL A 69 -16.44 27.20 -16.12
CA VAL A 69 -15.44 26.12 -16.13
C VAL A 69 -15.93 25.02 -15.20
N LYS A 70 -15.78 23.76 -15.61
CA LYS A 70 -16.07 22.60 -14.75
C LYS A 70 -14.86 21.66 -14.71
N TYR A 71 -14.32 21.47 -13.51
CA TYR A 71 -13.34 20.45 -13.21
C TYR A 71 -14.07 19.25 -12.60
N THR A 72 -13.96 18.08 -13.23
CA THR A 72 -14.46 16.82 -12.67
C THR A 72 -13.30 16.03 -12.07
N ASP A 73 -13.62 15.10 -11.17
CA ASP A 73 -12.67 14.12 -10.62
C ASP A 73 -11.49 14.77 -9.89
N VAL A 74 -11.78 15.91 -9.27
CA VAL A 74 -10.82 16.71 -8.51
C VAL A 74 -10.54 15.99 -7.19
N PRO A 75 -9.30 15.56 -6.89
CA PRO A 75 -9.00 14.86 -5.64
C PRO A 75 -9.42 15.66 -4.42
N THR A 76 -9.83 14.98 -3.36
CA THR A 76 -10.19 15.59 -2.09
C THR A 76 -9.02 16.39 -1.54
N GLY A 77 -9.32 17.57 -0.99
CA GLY A 77 -8.33 18.43 -0.39
C GLY A 77 -8.65 19.91 -0.56
N LEU A 78 -7.62 20.73 -0.36
CA LEU A 78 -7.75 22.18 -0.28
C LEU A 78 -7.36 22.87 -1.57
N TYR A 79 -8.31 23.63 -2.11
CA TYR A 79 -8.18 24.32 -3.39
C TYR A 79 -8.33 25.83 -3.25
N ARG A 80 -7.72 26.53 -4.21
CA ARG A 80 -7.96 27.94 -4.50
C ARG A 80 -8.19 28.08 -5.99
N VAL A 81 -9.00 29.07 -6.36
CA VAL A 81 -9.27 29.42 -7.75
C VAL A 81 -8.73 30.81 -7.99
N ARG A 82 -7.92 31.00 -9.03
CA ARG A 82 -7.60 32.32 -9.55
C ARG A 82 -8.22 32.49 -10.91
N VAL A 83 -8.87 33.63 -11.12
CA VAL A 83 -9.43 33.99 -12.40
C VAL A 83 -8.76 35.25 -12.93
N SER A 84 -8.36 35.24 -14.19
CA SER A 84 -7.83 36.42 -14.89
C SER A 84 -8.40 36.51 -16.31
N LYS A 85 -8.62 37.73 -16.79
CA LYS A 85 -9.04 38.00 -18.17
C LYS A 85 -8.41 39.32 -18.61
N SER A 86 -7.95 39.41 -19.86
CA SER A 86 -7.39 40.65 -20.39
C SER A 86 -8.42 41.78 -20.29
N GLY A 87 -7.99 42.95 -19.78
CA GLY A 87 -8.87 44.09 -19.49
C GLY A 87 -9.61 44.00 -18.15
N PHE A 88 -9.46 42.91 -17.40
CA PHE A 88 -10.06 42.73 -16.07
C PHE A 88 -8.98 42.55 -15.00
N ALA A 89 -9.27 43.02 -13.78
CA ALA A 89 -8.41 42.77 -12.63
C ALA A 89 -8.49 41.28 -12.26
N GLY A 90 -7.32 40.63 -12.13
CA GLY A 90 -7.27 39.24 -11.68
C GLY A 90 -7.72 39.08 -10.23
N VAL A 91 -8.53 38.05 -9.96
CA VAL A 91 -9.11 37.76 -8.64
C VAL A 91 -8.67 36.37 -8.19
N THR A 92 -8.35 36.20 -6.90
CA THR A 92 -8.04 34.89 -6.29
C THR A 92 -9.02 34.62 -5.16
N SER A 93 -9.61 33.44 -5.16
CA SER A 93 -10.56 32.99 -4.13
C SER A 93 -9.86 32.76 -2.79
N SER A 94 -10.65 32.80 -1.72
CA SER A 94 -10.28 32.13 -0.48
C SER A 94 -10.12 30.62 -0.71
N GLN A 95 -9.42 29.97 0.22
CA GLN A 95 -9.24 28.52 0.16
C GLN A 95 -10.55 27.81 0.51
N PHE A 96 -10.93 26.83 -0.30
CA PHE A 96 -12.11 26.00 -0.07
C PHE A 96 -11.75 24.52 -0.10
N GLU A 97 -12.59 23.72 0.55
CA GLU A 97 -12.44 22.27 0.62
C GLU A 97 -13.27 21.60 -0.46
N VAL A 98 -12.64 20.70 -1.21
CA VAL A 98 -13.36 19.72 -2.03
C VAL A 98 -13.33 18.41 -1.29
N LEU A 99 -14.52 17.86 -1.07
CA LEU A 99 -14.72 16.54 -0.49
C LEU A 99 -15.27 15.61 -1.55
N GLY A 100 -15.05 14.33 -1.32
CA GLY A 100 -15.66 13.23 -2.01
C GLY A 100 -17.12 13.35 -2.40
N ASN A 101 -17.43 13.12 -3.68
CA ASN A 101 -18.78 13.18 -4.24
C ASN A 101 -19.48 14.52 -3.97
N LYS A 102 -18.75 15.61 -3.70
CA LYS A 102 -19.32 16.95 -3.56
C LYS A 102 -18.98 17.80 -4.76
N GLN A 103 -19.95 18.60 -5.21
CA GLN A 103 -19.71 19.70 -6.12
C GLN A 103 -19.56 20.99 -5.30
N VAL A 104 -18.51 21.75 -5.59
CA VAL A 104 -18.29 23.09 -5.07
C VAL A 104 -18.50 24.07 -6.21
N ASP A 105 -19.50 24.93 -6.04
CA ASP A 105 -19.77 26.05 -6.95
C ASP A 105 -19.00 27.29 -6.46
N VAL A 106 -18.22 27.90 -7.33
CA VAL A 106 -17.43 29.11 -7.06
C VAL A 106 -17.82 30.18 -8.06
N ASP A 107 -18.51 31.21 -7.58
CA ASP A 107 -18.85 32.37 -8.41
C ASP A 107 -17.77 33.45 -8.26
N VAL A 108 -17.30 33.97 -9.40
CA VAL A 108 -16.21 34.96 -9.47
C VAL A 108 -16.65 36.14 -10.31
N ASP A 109 -16.79 37.29 -9.67
CA ASP A 109 -17.05 38.55 -10.34
C ASP A 109 -15.73 39.28 -10.63
N LEU A 110 -15.45 39.55 -11.91
CA LEU A 110 -14.27 40.29 -12.34
C LEU A 110 -14.62 41.75 -12.60
N GLY A 111 -13.91 42.67 -11.93
CA GLY A 111 -13.99 44.10 -12.23
C GLY A 111 -13.07 44.48 -13.40
N VAL A 112 -13.51 45.43 -14.23
CA VAL A 112 -12.68 46.01 -15.30
C VAL A 112 -11.43 46.63 -14.68
N GLN A 113 -10.25 46.30 -15.22
CA GLN A 113 -9.00 46.88 -14.77
C GLN A 113 -8.98 48.35 -15.19
N ARG A 114 -9.34 49.25 -14.28
CA ARG A 114 -9.16 50.68 -14.51
C ARG A 114 -7.65 50.91 -14.64
N THR A 115 -7.19 51.20 -15.85
CA THR A 115 -5.84 51.76 -16.08
C THR A 115 -5.65 52.86 -15.06
N ALA A 116 -4.55 52.79 -14.30
CA ALA A 116 -4.24 53.71 -13.21
C ALA A 116 -4.19 55.15 -13.73
N GLN A 117 -5.36 55.76 -13.86
CA GLN A 117 -5.54 57.16 -14.14
C GLN A 117 -5.18 57.83 -12.82
N THR A 118 -4.04 58.52 -12.82
CA THR A 118 -3.43 59.29 -11.73
C THR A 118 -4.44 59.75 -10.67
N ALA A 119 -4.70 58.89 -9.69
CA ALA A 119 -5.57 59.18 -8.57
C ALA A 119 -4.70 59.78 -7.48
N ALA A 120 -4.55 61.10 -7.54
CA ALA A 120 -4.15 61.88 -6.39
C ALA A 120 -5.23 61.72 -5.30
N THR A 121 -4.81 61.24 -4.12
CA THR A 121 -5.41 61.50 -2.81
C THR A 121 -6.91 61.19 -2.65
N ALA A 122 -7.28 59.94 -2.42
CA ALA A 122 -8.56 59.60 -1.78
C ALA A 122 -8.52 58.24 -1.04
N SER A 123 -8.62 58.35 0.29
CA SER A 123 -9.06 57.36 1.30
C SER A 123 -8.95 55.85 1.04
N ASN A 124 -8.18 55.19 1.93
CA ASN A 124 -8.08 53.75 2.14
C ASN A 124 -9.38 53.09 2.64
N ALA A 125 -10.47 53.17 1.88
CA ALA A 125 -11.64 52.32 2.07
C ALA A 125 -11.52 51.11 1.13
N SER A 126 -10.76 50.10 1.59
CA SER A 126 -10.66 48.79 0.94
C SER A 126 -12.00 48.06 1.03
N THR A 127 -12.97 48.41 0.18
CA THR A 127 -14.13 47.58 -0.13
C THR A 127 -13.66 46.38 -0.93
N ASN A 128 -13.06 45.42 -0.22
CA ASN A 128 -12.90 44.06 -0.71
C ASN A 128 -14.31 43.47 -0.82
N GLY A 129 -14.95 43.64 -1.98
CA GLY A 129 -16.02 42.77 -2.42
C GLY A 129 -15.45 41.36 -2.56
N GLY A 130 -15.35 40.66 -1.44
CA GLY A 130 -14.83 39.29 -1.39
C GLY A 130 -15.74 38.35 -2.18
N LEU A 131 -15.16 37.38 -2.88
CA LEU A 131 -15.92 36.36 -3.58
C LEU A 131 -16.99 35.75 -2.66
N GLN A 132 -18.24 35.72 -3.13
CA GLN A 132 -19.30 34.97 -2.46
C GLN A 132 -19.27 33.52 -2.96
N ILE A 133 -18.92 32.59 -2.07
CA ILE A 133 -19.07 31.16 -2.32
C ILE A 133 -20.54 30.80 -2.04
N ILE A 134 -21.34 30.62 -3.09
CA ILE A 134 -22.73 30.18 -2.98
C ILE A 134 -22.74 28.65 -3.03
N GLY A 135 -22.74 28.01 -1.85
CA GLY A 135 -22.72 26.55 -1.76
C GLY A 135 -24.04 25.92 -2.20
N SER A 136 -24.14 25.51 -3.47
CA SER A 136 -25.17 24.61 -3.96
C SER A 136 -24.52 23.26 -4.31
N VAL A 137 -24.92 22.17 -3.66
CA VAL A 137 -24.29 20.85 -3.84
C VAL A 137 -25.13 20.01 -4.78
N ARG A 138 -24.68 19.81 -6.02
CA ARG A 138 -25.23 18.80 -6.94
C ARG A 138 -24.08 18.01 -7.58
N ALA A 139 -23.81 16.79 -7.13
CA ALA A 139 -22.74 15.98 -7.68
C ALA A 139 -23.20 15.14 -8.89
N ARG A 140 -22.43 15.18 -9.99
CA ARG A 140 -22.43 14.18 -11.06
C ARG A 140 -20.97 13.85 -11.39
N VAL A 141 -20.41 12.85 -10.69
CA VAL A 141 -19.01 12.42 -10.84
C VAL A 141 -18.84 11.64 -12.15
N VAL A 142 -17.83 12.00 -12.94
CA VAL A 142 -17.48 11.34 -14.20
C VAL A 142 -16.23 10.52 -13.96
N VAL A 143 -16.38 9.40 -13.24
CA VAL A 143 -15.26 8.47 -13.00
C VAL A 143 -14.60 8.09 -14.33
N THR A 144 -13.34 8.45 -14.52
CA THR A 144 -12.56 7.97 -15.65
C THR A 144 -12.27 6.49 -15.42
N THR A 145 -12.34 5.67 -16.46
CA THR A 145 -12.20 4.20 -16.36
C THR A 145 -10.78 3.73 -16.05
N THR A 146 -9.83 4.66 -15.95
CA THR A 146 -8.40 4.42 -15.68
C THR A 146 -7.99 4.83 -14.27
N ASP A 147 -8.90 5.44 -13.51
CA ASP A 147 -8.68 5.82 -12.12
C ASP A 147 -9.31 4.77 -11.20
N VAL A 148 -8.53 4.33 -10.21
CA VAL A 148 -8.99 3.45 -9.12
C VAL A 148 -8.81 4.20 -7.82
N ASP A 149 -9.88 4.35 -7.06
CA ASP A 149 -9.91 4.93 -5.72
C ASP A 149 -10.70 4.04 -4.75
N ASP A 150 -10.75 4.41 -3.48
CA ASP A 150 -11.48 3.66 -2.43
C ASP A 150 -12.99 3.49 -2.70
N THR A 151 -13.56 4.22 -3.67
CA THR A 151 -14.97 4.08 -4.05
C THR A 151 -15.24 3.32 -5.33
N SER A 152 -14.19 3.01 -6.07
CA SER A 152 -14.30 2.26 -7.31
C SER A 152 -14.84 0.87 -7.02
N ALA A 153 -15.83 0.40 -7.80
CA ALA A 153 -16.44 -0.92 -7.60
C ALA A 153 -15.39 -2.04 -7.57
N VAL A 154 -14.39 -1.96 -8.45
CA VAL A 154 -13.25 -2.90 -8.51
C VAL A 154 -12.41 -2.86 -7.23
N ARG A 155 -12.18 -1.68 -6.62
CA ARG A 155 -11.39 -1.55 -5.39
C ARG A 155 -12.06 -2.22 -4.20
N LYS A 156 -13.40 -2.19 -4.13
CA LYS A 156 -14.18 -2.77 -3.03
C LYS A 156 -14.17 -4.31 -3.00
N ILE A 157 -13.90 -4.96 -4.14
CA ILE A 157 -13.81 -6.42 -4.30
C ILE A 157 -12.39 -6.90 -4.58
N SER A 158 -11.39 -6.05 -4.32
CA SER A 158 -9.98 -6.37 -4.51
C SER A 158 -9.25 -6.37 -3.18
N ASP A 159 -8.35 -7.34 -3.00
CA ASP A 159 -7.50 -7.45 -1.81
C ASP A 159 -6.48 -6.30 -1.71
N SER A 160 -6.10 -5.68 -2.84
CA SER A 160 -5.07 -4.64 -2.92
C SER A 160 -5.36 -3.62 -4.02
N LEU A 161 -4.67 -2.47 -3.98
CA LEU A 161 -4.84 -1.44 -5.00
C LEU A 161 -4.24 -1.91 -6.34
N THR A 162 -3.18 -2.72 -6.30
CA THR A 162 -2.59 -3.33 -7.48
C THR A 162 -3.48 -4.39 -8.10
N ASP A 163 -4.16 -5.20 -7.30
CA ASP A 163 -5.19 -6.13 -7.78
C ASP A 163 -6.32 -5.37 -8.49
N ALA A 164 -6.79 -4.27 -7.89
CA ALA A 164 -7.79 -3.41 -8.51
C ALA A 164 -7.30 -2.75 -9.81
N LEU A 165 -6.03 -2.31 -9.87
CA LEU A 165 -5.42 -1.80 -11.11
C LEU A 165 -5.37 -2.86 -12.21
N SER A 166 -5.13 -4.12 -11.88
CA SER A 166 -5.08 -5.23 -12.85
C SER A 166 -6.44 -5.51 -13.52
N SER A 167 -7.54 -4.96 -12.99
CA SER A 167 -8.86 -5.03 -13.60
C SER A 167 -9.07 -3.99 -14.72
N ILE A 168 -8.19 -3.00 -14.84
CA ILE A 168 -8.23 -2.00 -15.92
C ILE A 168 -7.71 -2.63 -17.21
N ALA A 169 -8.45 -2.47 -18.31
CA ALA A 169 -8.02 -2.94 -19.62
C ALA A 169 -6.67 -2.32 -20.03
N GLY A 170 -5.75 -3.17 -20.48
CA GLY A 170 -4.41 -2.76 -20.85
C GLY A 170 -3.45 -2.57 -19.67
N VAL A 171 -3.88 -2.75 -18.42
CA VAL A 171 -2.98 -2.82 -17.25
C VAL A 171 -2.78 -4.28 -16.89
N ASP A 172 -1.52 -4.73 -16.86
CA ASP A 172 -1.16 -6.04 -16.34
C ASP A 172 -0.25 -5.86 -15.13
N VAL A 173 -0.59 -6.54 -14.04
CA VAL A 173 0.23 -6.54 -12.83
C VAL A 173 0.90 -7.91 -12.78
N THR A 174 2.19 -7.92 -13.13
CA THR A 174 3.00 -9.12 -13.08
C THR A 174 3.31 -9.41 -11.63
N GLN A 175 2.72 -10.48 -11.12
CA GLN A 175 2.98 -11.04 -9.80
C GLN A 175 2.95 -12.56 -9.92
N ASP A 176 3.93 -13.24 -9.33
CA ASP A 176 3.80 -14.69 -9.15
C ASP A 176 2.82 -14.94 -8.02
N SER A 177 1.63 -15.42 -8.38
CA SER A 177 0.47 -15.62 -7.51
C SER A 177 0.79 -16.34 -6.19
N ASN A 178 1.78 -17.24 -6.21
CA ASN A 178 2.15 -18.07 -5.07
C ASN A 178 3.54 -17.79 -4.50
N ASP A 179 4.43 -17.09 -5.21
CA ASP A 179 5.79 -16.81 -4.72
C ASP A 179 5.80 -15.51 -3.90
N PRO A 180 5.92 -15.57 -2.56
CA PRO A 180 6.03 -14.36 -1.76
C PRO A 180 7.33 -13.59 -2.01
N ASN A 181 8.30 -14.11 -2.76
CA ASN A 181 9.54 -13.39 -3.06
C ASN A 181 9.55 -12.75 -4.44
N ALA A 182 8.58 -13.05 -5.30
CA ALA A 182 8.52 -12.47 -6.63
C ALA A 182 8.26 -10.94 -6.58
N PRO A 183 8.95 -10.15 -7.44
CA PRO A 183 8.66 -8.73 -7.56
C PRO A 183 7.25 -8.54 -8.11
N GLN A 184 6.55 -7.51 -7.62
CA GLN A 184 5.28 -7.07 -8.17
C GLN A 184 5.53 -5.86 -9.05
N THR A 185 5.27 -5.96 -10.34
CA THR A 185 5.56 -4.91 -11.32
C THR A 185 4.34 -4.64 -12.19
N ILE A 186 4.30 -3.47 -12.86
CA ILE A 186 3.18 -3.09 -13.73
C ILE A 186 3.65 -2.98 -15.18
N SER A 187 2.94 -3.66 -16.08
CA SER A 187 3.00 -3.47 -17.52
C SER A 187 1.75 -2.72 -17.97
N LEU A 188 1.93 -1.79 -18.90
CA LEU A 188 0.85 -1.13 -19.62
C LEU A 188 0.90 -1.53 -21.08
N ARG A 189 -0.23 -1.92 -21.69
CA ARG A 189 -0.33 -2.28 -23.11
C ARG A 189 0.72 -3.32 -23.55
N GLY A 190 1.06 -4.26 -22.66
CA GLY A 190 2.04 -5.32 -22.90
C GLY A 190 3.49 -4.84 -22.97
N HIS A 191 3.76 -3.56 -22.69
CA HIS A 191 5.10 -3.01 -22.59
C HIS A 191 5.92 -3.75 -21.53
N ASP A 192 7.23 -3.71 -21.68
CA ASP A 192 8.14 -4.09 -20.61
C ASP A 192 7.81 -3.32 -19.33
N GLU A 193 7.83 -3.98 -18.17
CA GLU A 193 7.56 -3.32 -16.89
C GLU A 193 8.59 -2.24 -16.58
N SER A 194 9.79 -2.34 -17.17
CA SER A 194 10.80 -1.28 -17.11
C SER A 194 10.41 -0.01 -17.85
N GLN A 195 9.48 -0.09 -18.80
CA GLN A 195 9.01 1.04 -19.60
C GLN A 195 7.77 1.73 -19.01
N THR A 196 7.18 1.17 -17.97
CA THR A 196 6.10 1.78 -17.20
C THR A 196 6.69 2.62 -16.07
N ALA A 197 6.57 3.95 -16.13
CA ALA A 197 6.96 4.76 -14.97
C ALA A 197 5.92 4.60 -13.86
N VAL A 198 6.39 4.30 -12.66
CA VAL A 198 5.55 4.35 -11.47
C VAL A 198 5.90 5.60 -10.69
N THR A 199 4.89 6.45 -10.44
CA THR A 199 5.04 7.69 -9.68
C THR A 199 4.17 7.69 -8.44
N LEU A 200 4.57 8.46 -7.43
CA LEU A 200 3.78 8.79 -6.25
C LEU A 200 3.59 10.30 -6.20
N ASP A 201 2.36 10.78 -6.28
CA ASP A 201 2.03 12.20 -6.43
C ASP A 201 2.81 12.89 -7.57
N GLY A 202 3.04 12.17 -8.68
CA GLY A 202 3.80 12.63 -9.84
C GLY A 202 5.32 12.51 -9.72
N ILE A 203 5.85 12.01 -8.60
CA ILE A 203 7.29 11.83 -8.37
C ILE A 203 7.69 10.38 -8.66
N PRO A 204 8.72 10.12 -9.47
CA PRO A 204 9.11 8.76 -9.82
C PRO A 204 9.58 7.95 -8.60
N LEU A 205 9.06 6.72 -8.48
CA LEU A 205 9.46 5.76 -7.44
C LEU A 205 10.69 4.94 -7.85
N GLY A 206 10.89 4.76 -9.16
CA GLY A 206 12.04 4.07 -9.74
C GLY A 206 12.81 4.97 -10.71
N ALA A 207 13.99 4.50 -11.13
CA ALA A 207 14.68 5.16 -12.23
C ALA A 207 13.88 5.00 -13.53
N PRO A 208 13.95 5.97 -14.46
CA PRO A 208 13.45 5.77 -15.80
C PRO A 208 14.01 4.51 -16.42
N GLY A 209 13.13 3.70 -17.03
CA GLY A 209 13.57 2.46 -17.64
C GLY A 209 13.92 1.34 -16.65
N ALA A 210 13.47 1.42 -15.39
CA ALA A 210 13.58 0.33 -14.41
C ALA A 210 12.21 -0.05 -13.87
N ALA A 211 11.92 -1.35 -13.80
CA ALA A 211 10.66 -1.82 -13.26
C ALA A 211 10.61 -1.54 -11.75
N THR A 212 9.59 -0.81 -11.30
CA THR A 212 9.42 -0.52 -9.87
C THR A 212 8.79 -1.74 -9.19
N ASN A 213 9.50 -2.33 -8.22
CA ASN A 213 8.94 -3.40 -7.40
C ASN A 213 7.99 -2.82 -6.35
N LEU A 214 6.68 -2.96 -6.60
CA LEU A 214 5.62 -2.48 -5.73
C LEU A 214 5.55 -3.24 -4.42
N ARG A 215 6.15 -4.42 -4.29
CA ARG A 215 6.16 -5.13 -3.00
C ARG A 215 6.88 -4.32 -1.92
N ALA A 216 7.95 -3.62 -2.31
CA ALA A 216 8.72 -2.75 -1.42
C ALA A 216 7.88 -1.57 -0.89
N VAL A 217 6.76 -1.25 -1.55
CA VAL A 217 5.90 -0.12 -1.25
C VAL A 217 4.52 -0.61 -0.83
N ASN A 218 4.11 -0.38 0.41
CA ASN A 218 2.76 -0.77 0.81
C ASN A 218 1.71 0.07 0.07
N THR A 219 1.03 -0.54 -0.91
CA THR A 219 0.04 0.14 -1.76
C THR A 219 -1.20 0.59 -0.99
N ASP A 220 -1.42 0.09 0.24
CA ASP A 220 -2.50 0.56 1.12
C ASP A 220 -2.22 1.95 1.71
N LEU A 221 -0.98 2.45 1.60
CA LEU A 221 -0.65 3.83 1.94
C LEU A 221 -1.22 4.85 0.93
N PHE A 222 -1.82 4.37 -0.16
CA PHE A 222 -2.35 5.19 -1.24
C PHE A 222 -3.87 5.20 -1.20
N SER A 223 -4.46 6.38 -1.41
CA SER A 223 -5.92 6.56 -1.54
C SER A 223 -6.44 6.18 -2.93
N GLY A 224 -5.54 6.11 -3.92
CA GLY A 224 -5.88 5.63 -5.24
C GLY A 224 -4.70 5.59 -6.18
N ALA A 225 -4.96 5.17 -7.41
CA ALA A 225 -4.00 5.12 -8.50
C ALA A 225 -4.69 5.52 -9.81
N SER A 226 -3.90 6.00 -10.76
CA SER A 226 -4.34 6.26 -12.13
C SER A 226 -3.35 5.71 -13.13
N ALA A 227 -3.83 5.14 -14.23
CA ALA A 227 -3.00 4.70 -15.36
C ALA A 227 -3.11 5.67 -16.53
N SER A 228 -1.98 6.05 -17.11
CA SER A 228 -1.86 6.86 -18.32
C SER A 228 -1.07 6.07 -19.36
N PHE A 229 -1.64 5.85 -20.54
CA PHE A 229 -1.00 5.07 -21.60
C PHE A 229 -0.18 5.92 -22.60
N GLY A 230 -0.15 7.24 -22.41
CA GLY A 230 0.60 8.14 -23.29
C GLY A 230 2.11 7.98 -23.10
N ALA A 231 2.84 7.76 -24.20
CA ALA A 231 4.30 7.70 -24.15
C ALA A 231 4.88 9.04 -23.69
N GLN A 232 5.74 9.00 -22.68
CA GLN A 232 6.45 10.15 -22.15
C GLN A 232 7.95 9.85 -22.08
N ALA A 233 8.79 10.89 -22.03
CA ALA A 233 10.21 10.72 -21.77
C ALA A 233 10.42 9.96 -20.45
N GLY A 234 11.22 8.88 -20.51
CA GLY A 234 11.46 7.97 -19.38
C GLY A 234 10.35 6.95 -19.10
N SER A 235 9.25 6.97 -19.86
CA SER A 235 8.03 6.19 -19.60
C SER A 235 7.33 5.82 -20.90
N LEU A 236 7.99 4.99 -21.72
CA LEU A 236 7.48 4.69 -23.06
C LEU A 236 6.17 3.92 -23.07
N GLY A 237 5.93 3.04 -22.09
CA GLY A 237 4.69 2.29 -21.97
C GLY A 237 3.55 3.10 -21.36
N GLY A 238 3.79 4.36 -21.00
CA GLY A 238 2.90 5.13 -20.14
C GLY A 238 3.28 5.01 -18.66
N SER A 239 2.49 5.61 -17.78
CA SER A 239 2.80 5.73 -16.36
C SER A 239 1.62 5.34 -15.47
N VAL A 240 1.92 4.86 -14.26
CA VAL A 240 0.95 4.68 -13.18
C VAL A 240 1.29 5.62 -12.05
N ASN A 241 0.34 6.48 -11.68
CA ASN A 241 0.50 7.43 -10.60
C ASN A 241 -0.33 7.04 -9.38
N PHE A 242 0.35 6.67 -8.30
CA PHE A 242 -0.26 6.50 -6.99
C PHE A 242 -0.49 7.86 -6.33
N ARG A 243 -1.59 7.97 -5.59
CA ARG A 243 -1.99 9.20 -4.89
C ARG A 243 -1.98 8.96 -3.39
N THR A 244 -1.36 9.88 -2.66
CA THR A 244 -1.35 9.85 -1.19
C THR A 244 -2.59 10.50 -0.58
N LEU A 245 -2.87 10.18 0.68
CA LEU A 245 -3.86 10.89 1.48
C LEU A 245 -3.50 12.39 1.56
N GLN A 246 -4.47 13.26 1.30
CA GLN A 246 -4.26 14.71 1.26
C GLN A 246 -4.82 15.38 2.52
N PRO A 247 -4.16 16.44 3.05
CA PRO A 247 -4.73 17.26 4.10
C PRO A 247 -6.08 17.88 3.72
N THR A 248 -7.02 17.83 4.66
CA THR A 248 -8.39 18.35 4.57
C THR A 248 -8.55 19.58 5.47
N GLN A 249 -9.62 20.35 5.29
CA GLN A 249 -9.92 21.53 6.13
C GLN A 249 -10.54 21.05 7.44
N THR A 250 -11.43 20.08 7.35
CA THR A 250 -12.02 19.43 8.52
C THR A 250 -11.22 18.22 8.94
N TRP A 251 -11.18 17.97 10.24
CA TRP A 251 -10.62 16.74 10.78
C TRP A 251 -11.48 15.55 10.38
N GLN A 252 -10.85 14.56 9.76
CA GLN A 252 -11.44 13.30 9.32
C GLN A 252 -10.54 12.15 9.73
N THR A 253 -11.17 11.13 10.30
CA THR A 253 -10.51 9.89 10.71
C THR A 253 -11.00 8.77 9.81
N LYS A 254 -10.07 8.02 9.23
CA LYS A 254 -10.34 6.80 8.46
C LYS A 254 -9.86 5.60 9.27
N PHE A 255 -10.73 4.63 9.46
CA PHE A 255 -10.37 3.30 9.95
C PHE A 255 -10.82 2.28 8.92
N ALA A 256 -9.95 1.38 8.50
CA ALA A 256 -10.33 0.21 7.73
C ALA A 256 -9.62 -1.02 8.29
N ALA A 257 -10.33 -2.14 8.36
CA ALA A 257 -9.79 -3.43 8.75
C ALA A 257 -10.37 -4.49 7.82
N SER A 258 -9.60 -5.52 7.54
CA SER A 258 -10.03 -6.69 6.80
C SER A 258 -9.33 -7.94 7.33
N ASP A 259 -10.04 -9.06 7.24
CA ASP A 259 -9.56 -10.38 7.59
C ASP A 259 -10.11 -11.38 6.57
N GLY A 260 -9.33 -12.41 6.25
CA GLY A 260 -9.62 -13.31 5.16
C GLY A 260 -8.89 -14.64 5.27
N THR A 261 -9.20 -15.54 4.35
CA THR A 261 -8.55 -16.86 4.28
C THR A 261 -7.04 -16.76 4.18
N TYR A 262 -6.33 -17.77 4.68
CA TYR A 262 -4.87 -17.81 4.78
C TYR A 262 -4.30 -16.73 5.72
N ASP A 263 -5.01 -16.46 6.83
CA ASP A 263 -4.67 -15.41 7.82
C ASP A 263 -4.35 -14.05 7.16
N ARG A 264 -4.98 -13.75 6.01
CA ARG A 264 -4.79 -12.47 5.33
C ARG A 264 -5.54 -11.40 6.08
N TYR A 265 -4.83 -10.49 6.72
CA TYR A 265 -5.44 -9.34 7.38
C TYR A 265 -4.75 -8.05 6.95
N ASN A 266 -5.53 -6.98 6.92
CA ASN A 266 -5.03 -5.64 6.67
C ASN A 266 -5.78 -4.65 7.56
N TYR A 267 -5.09 -3.73 8.21
CA TYR A 267 -5.73 -2.58 8.84
C TYR A 267 -5.02 -1.27 8.48
N GLN A 268 -5.81 -0.21 8.45
CA GLN A 268 -5.40 1.14 8.08
C GLN A 268 -6.06 2.12 9.04
N ILE A 269 -5.26 3.06 9.57
CA ILE A 269 -5.71 4.17 10.40
C ILE A 269 -5.17 5.45 9.78
N GLY A 270 -6.06 6.32 9.33
CA GLY A 270 -5.73 7.60 8.72
C GLY A 270 -6.35 8.76 9.48
N GLU A 271 -5.63 9.86 9.56
CA GLU A 271 -6.12 11.13 10.10
C GLU A 271 -5.76 12.24 9.13
N THR A 272 -6.72 13.08 8.77
CA THR A 272 -6.46 14.24 7.93
C THR A 272 -7.22 15.44 8.47
N GLY A 273 -6.63 16.63 8.43
CA GLY A 273 -7.25 17.85 8.90
C GLY A 273 -6.35 19.06 8.75
N SER A 274 -6.82 20.21 9.19
CA SER A 274 -6.02 21.44 9.20
C SER A 274 -6.19 22.20 10.50
N PHE A 275 -5.11 22.83 10.96
CA PHE A 275 -5.11 23.85 11.99
C PHE A 275 -4.61 25.16 11.38
N GLY A 276 -5.54 26.08 11.10
CA GLY A 276 -5.24 27.32 10.39
C GLY A 276 -4.67 27.07 8.99
N LYS A 277 -3.44 27.54 8.75
CA LYS A 277 -2.72 27.38 7.46
C LYS A 277 -1.99 26.04 7.32
N LEU A 278 -1.89 25.26 8.40
CA LEU A 278 -1.19 23.98 8.43
C LEU A 278 -2.20 22.84 8.25
N GLY A 279 -2.16 22.17 7.10
CA GLY A 279 -2.80 20.90 6.84
C GLY A 279 -1.90 19.73 7.20
N ILE A 280 -2.49 18.68 7.76
CA ILE A 280 -1.85 17.45 8.22
C ILE A 280 -2.62 16.26 7.65
N ALA A 281 -1.90 15.27 7.14
CA ALA A 281 -2.42 13.95 6.86
C ALA A 281 -1.44 12.90 7.41
N LEU A 282 -1.95 11.92 8.14
CA LEU A 282 -1.22 10.81 8.75
C LEU A 282 -1.90 9.52 8.32
N LEU A 283 -1.11 8.49 8.08
CA LEU A 283 -1.64 7.18 7.73
C LEU A 283 -0.70 6.09 8.23
N HIS A 284 -1.26 5.12 8.96
CA HIS A 284 -0.58 3.91 9.37
C HIS A 284 -1.32 2.72 8.77
N THR A 285 -0.57 1.75 8.25
CA THR A 285 -1.10 0.54 7.63
C THR A 285 -0.30 -0.66 8.08
N LYS A 286 -0.98 -1.80 8.23
CA LYS A 286 -0.33 -3.09 8.37
C LYS A 286 -1.13 -4.13 7.62
N ARG A 287 -0.46 -4.79 6.68
CA ARG A 287 -0.96 -5.94 5.93
C ARG A 287 -0.11 -7.14 6.28
N ALA A 288 -0.70 -8.28 6.57
CA ALA A 288 0.02 -9.53 6.63
C ALA A 288 -0.86 -10.67 6.15
N GLY A 289 -0.24 -11.78 5.82
CA GLY A 289 -0.95 -12.96 5.38
C GLY A 289 -0.01 -14.11 5.11
N ASN A 290 -0.60 -15.29 5.04
CA ASN A 290 0.10 -16.52 4.74
C ASN A 290 -0.15 -16.92 3.27
N SER A 291 0.80 -17.67 2.73
CA SER A 291 0.58 -18.45 1.52
C SER A 291 -0.31 -19.67 1.85
N PRO A 292 -1.05 -20.24 0.89
CA PRO A 292 -1.72 -21.53 1.08
C PRO A 292 -0.80 -22.67 1.53
N LEU A 293 0.51 -22.55 1.29
CA LEU A 293 1.54 -23.52 1.69
C LEU A 293 2.13 -23.28 3.08
N THR A 294 1.81 -22.16 3.73
CA THR A 294 2.34 -21.86 5.05
C THR A 294 1.82 -22.85 6.09
N PHE A 295 2.72 -23.32 6.95
CA PHE A 295 2.50 -24.39 7.94
C PHE A 295 2.14 -25.75 7.36
N GLN A 296 2.33 -25.96 6.05
CA GLN A 296 2.26 -27.31 5.48
C GLN A 296 3.60 -28.01 5.66
N ASP A 297 3.54 -29.25 6.13
CA ASP A 297 4.68 -30.15 6.23
C ASP A 297 4.80 -30.91 4.90
N TYR A 298 5.91 -30.70 4.19
CA TYR A 298 6.28 -31.48 3.02
C TYR A 298 7.80 -31.55 2.89
N LEU A 299 8.31 -32.63 2.31
CA LEU A 299 9.73 -32.75 1.97
C LEU A 299 10.04 -31.84 0.76
N ASP A 300 10.97 -30.91 0.90
CA ASP A 300 11.41 -30.02 -0.18
C ASP A 300 12.83 -30.38 -0.69
N GLN A 301 13.33 -29.64 -1.68
CA GLN A 301 14.68 -29.76 -2.22
C GLN A 301 15.80 -29.57 -1.18
N SER A 302 15.51 -29.02 -0.01
CA SER A 302 16.49 -28.92 1.07
C SER A 302 16.72 -30.28 1.76
N GLY A 303 15.89 -31.27 1.49
CA GLY A 303 15.94 -32.61 2.07
C GLY A 303 15.34 -32.71 3.48
N PHE A 304 14.62 -31.68 3.92
CA PHE A 304 13.90 -31.67 5.19
C PHE A 304 12.38 -31.66 4.96
N ASP A 305 11.67 -32.40 5.81
CA ASP A 305 10.22 -32.27 5.98
C ASP A 305 9.97 -31.40 7.21
N TYR A 306 9.35 -30.23 7.01
CA TYR A 306 9.12 -29.23 8.04
C TYR A 306 7.94 -28.33 7.71
N ALA A 307 7.41 -27.64 8.71
CA ALA A 307 6.36 -26.64 8.53
C ALA A 307 6.89 -25.46 7.71
N HIS A 308 6.49 -25.40 6.44
CA HIS A 308 6.98 -24.40 5.52
C HIS A 308 6.54 -23.00 5.94
N GLY A 309 7.44 -22.04 5.76
CA GLY A 309 7.10 -20.63 5.90
C GLY A 309 6.19 -20.16 4.76
N GLY A 310 6.01 -18.86 4.68
CA GLY A 310 5.25 -18.19 3.62
C GLY A 310 4.39 -17.04 4.18
N GLU A 311 4.60 -16.74 5.46
CA GLU A 311 4.14 -15.52 6.08
C GLU A 311 4.77 -14.33 5.36
N SER A 312 3.95 -13.31 5.13
CA SER A 312 4.39 -12.00 4.69
C SER A 312 3.74 -10.94 5.56
N ALA A 313 4.48 -9.89 5.89
CA ALA A 313 4.01 -8.75 6.64
C ALA A 313 4.59 -7.48 6.04
N ASN A 314 3.76 -6.45 5.95
CA ASN A 314 4.09 -5.15 5.43
C ASN A 314 3.51 -4.08 6.35
N ILE A 315 4.35 -3.18 6.88
CA ILE A 315 3.96 -2.12 7.82
C ILE A 315 4.38 -0.79 7.23
N GLY A 316 3.39 0.04 6.95
CA GLY A 316 3.57 1.33 6.31
C GLY A 316 3.18 2.49 7.22
N ASP A 317 4.02 3.52 7.26
CA ASP A 317 3.75 4.80 7.91
C ASP A 317 3.86 5.94 6.89
N PHE A 318 2.98 6.92 6.98
CA PHE A 318 2.92 8.06 6.10
C PHE A 318 2.55 9.32 6.87
N VAL A 319 3.23 10.42 6.56
CA VAL A 319 2.93 11.76 7.03
C VAL A 319 3.04 12.76 5.89
N LYS A 320 2.08 13.67 5.81
CA LYS A 320 2.07 14.78 4.88
C LYS A 320 1.65 16.06 5.57
N LEU A 321 2.48 17.07 5.40
CA LEU A 321 2.27 18.41 5.95
C LEU A 321 2.12 19.38 4.79
N ARG A 322 1.14 20.28 4.87
CA ARG A 322 0.94 21.36 3.90
C ARG A 322 0.82 22.68 4.64
N TYR A 323 1.66 23.65 4.32
CA TYR A 323 1.61 24.98 4.91
C TYR A 323 1.37 26.04 3.85
N ALA A 324 0.26 26.78 3.97
CA ALA A 324 -0.02 27.93 3.13
C ALA A 324 0.79 29.16 3.59
N LEU A 325 2.01 29.31 3.07
CA LEU A 325 2.92 30.41 3.40
C LEU A 325 2.28 31.76 3.06
N THR A 326 1.75 31.88 1.84
CA THR A 326 0.97 33.03 1.37
C THR A 326 -0.29 32.55 0.67
N ASP A 327 -1.13 33.47 0.19
CA ASP A 327 -2.26 33.10 -0.65
C ASP A 327 -1.86 32.54 -2.03
N ARG A 328 -0.58 32.68 -2.40
CA ARG A 328 -0.02 32.26 -3.69
C ARG A 328 1.02 31.15 -3.56
N THR A 329 1.51 30.86 -2.36
CA THR A 329 2.63 29.94 -2.14
C THR A 329 2.27 28.93 -1.07
N THR A 330 2.34 27.65 -1.40
CA THR A 330 2.17 26.54 -0.49
C THR A 330 3.42 25.68 -0.43
N LEU A 331 3.85 25.36 0.78
CA LEU A 331 4.90 24.40 1.07
C LEU A 331 4.25 23.07 1.42
N MET A 332 4.77 21.98 0.90
CA MET A 332 4.32 20.63 1.20
C MET A 332 5.54 19.78 1.54
N ALA A 333 5.43 18.96 2.57
CA ALA A 333 6.42 17.96 2.93
C ALA A 333 5.71 16.63 3.09
N THR A 334 6.28 15.56 2.57
CA THR A 334 5.74 14.21 2.67
C THR A 334 6.85 13.25 2.99
N ALA A 335 6.60 12.33 3.92
CA ALA A 335 7.50 11.25 4.25
C ALA A 335 6.68 9.97 4.41
N LEU A 336 7.23 8.88 3.90
CA LEU A 336 6.65 7.55 3.90
C LEU A 336 7.75 6.56 4.26
N GLN A 337 7.43 5.60 5.10
CA GLN A 337 8.28 4.46 5.41
C GLN A 337 7.46 3.19 5.28
N ASN A 338 8.09 2.15 4.77
CA ASN A 338 7.48 0.85 4.66
C ASN A 338 8.50 -0.22 5.07
N ASN A 339 8.12 -1.10 6.00
CA ASN A 339 8.92 -2.23 6.45
C ASN A 339 8.21 -3.51 6.03
N GLN A 340 8.87 -4.33 5.23
CA GLN A 340 8.38 -5.63 4.80
C GLN A 340 9.21 -6.75 5.40
N ALA A 341 8.57 -7.88 5.69
CA ALA A 341 9.23 -9.14 6.01
C ALA A 341 8.44 -10.27 5.35
N SER A 342 9.13 -11.23 4.75
CA SER A 342 8.51 -12.45 4.28
C SER A 342 9.41 -13.65 4.50
N SER A 343 8.83 -14.74 4.96
CA SER A 343 9.51 -16.02 5.04
C SER A 343 9.77 -16.54 3.63
N ALA A 344 10.94 -17.15 3.41
CA ALA A 344 11.24 -17.76 2.14
C ALA A 344 10.31 -18.95 1.94
N LEU A 345 9.60 -18.95 0.82
CA LEU A 345 8.78 -20.06 0.38
C LEU A 345 8.99 -20.17 -1.13
N CYS A 346 9.35 -21.37 -1.58
CA CYS A 346 9.47 -21.65 -2.99
C CYS A 346 8.23 -22.42 -3.43
N THR A 347 7.59 -21.93 -4.49
CA THR A 347 6.28 -22.42 -4.93
C THR A 347 6.36 -23.07 -6.29
N GLN A 348 7.47 -23.72 -6.62
CA GLN A 348 7.65 -24.51 -7.83
C GLN A 348 7.76 -25.99 -7.47
N PHE A 349 7.10 -26.83 -8.25
CA PHE A 349 7.18 -28.27 -8.14
C PHE A 349 7.41 -28.86 -9.54
N VAL A 350 8.65 -28.71 -10.01
CA VAL A 350 9.13 -29.14 -11.33
C VAL A 350 10.37 -30.05 -11.23
N THR A 351 10.61 -30.59 -10.04
CA THR A 351 11.64 -31.59 -9.74
C THR A 351 11.00 -32.75 -8.97
N PRO A 352 11.72 -33.84 -8.63
CA PRO A 352 11.15 -34.92 -7.82
C PRO A 352 10.57 -34.45 -6.48
N LEU A 353 11.08 -33.35 -5.92
CA LEU A 353 10.56 -32.68 -4.73
C LEU A 353 10.12 -31.24 -5.06
N PRO A 354 9.18 -30.64 -4.31
CA PRO A 354 8.95 -29.21 -4.35
C PRO A 354 10.24 -28.43 -4.08
N CYS A 355 10.42 -27.29 -4.74
CA CYS A 355 11.56 -26.45 -4.47
C CYS A 355 11.51 -25.90 -3.05
N GLY A 356 12.69 -25.70 -2.49
CA GLY A 356 12.84 -25.19 -1.14
C GLY A 356 14.29 -25.24 -0.68
N ILE A 357 14.58 -24.48 0.37
CA ILE A 357 15.93 -24.22 0.86
C ILE A 357 16.07 -24.49 2.36
N GLY A 358 15.04 -25.04 3.00
CA GLY A 358 15.05 -25.35 4.42
C GLY A 358 14.45 -24.25 5.31
N PRO A 359 14.30 -24.53 6.61
CA PRO A 359 13.58 -23.68 7.55
C PRO A 359 14.34 -22.39 7.92
N GLY A 360 13.60 -21.35 8.30
CA GLY A 360 14.17 -20.14 8.91
C GLY A 360 14.92 -19.22 7.93
N ASN A 361 14.63 -19.32 6.64
CA ASN A 361 15.12 -18.41 5.61
C ASN A 361 14.05 -17.34 5.30
N GLY A 362 14.46 -16.18 4.82
CA GLY A 362 13.51 -15.12 4.49
C GLY A 362 14.13 -13.80 4.06
N ASN A 363 13.24 -12.89 3.68
CA ASN A 363 13.56 -11.57 3.17
C ASN A 363 13.01 -10.51 4.11
N SER A 364 13.77 -9.45 4.35
CA SER A 364 13.30 -8.25 5.04
C SER A 364 13.69 -7.03 4.24
N GLY A 365 12.77 -6.08 4.11
CA GLY A 365 12.97 -4.88 3.33
C GLY A 365 12.51 -3.64 4.06
N LYS A 366 13.17 -2.53 3.77
CA LYS A 366 12.80 -1.21 4.25
C LYS A 366 12.85 -0.24 3.09
N PHE A 367 11.71 0.36 2.81
CA PHE A 367 11.55 1.42 1.84
C PHE A 367 11.26 2.73 2.57
N GLN A 368 11.90 3.80 2.16
CA GLN A 368 11.72 5.13 2.73
C GLN A 368 11.65 6.13 1.58
N PHE A 369 10.65 6.98 1.59
CA PHE A 369 10.45 7.99 0.57
C PHE A 369 10.10 9.30 1.23
N ALA A 370 10.79 10.37 0.86
CA ALA A 370 10.47 11.71 1.34
C ALA A 370 10.63 12.73 0.22
N TYR A 371 9.73 13.71 0.19
CA TYR A 371 9.83 14.83 -0.72
C TYR A 371 9.26 16.12 -0.12
N GLY A 372 9.81 17.23 -0.59
CA GLY A 372 9.34 18.57 -0.30
C GLY A 372 8.94 19.25 -1.60
N THR A 373 7.75 19.84 -1.63
CA THR A 373 7.21 20.56 -2.79
C THR A 373 6.92 22.01 -2.42
N VAL A 374 7.35 22.93 -3.26
CA VAL A 374 6.96 24.34 -3.24
C VAL A 374 6.09 24.58 -4.46
N GLN A 375 4.83 24.96 -4.23
CA GLN A 375 3.94 25.45 -5.28
C GLN A 375 3.76 26.94 -5.08
N SER A 376 4.00 27.73 -6.11
CA SER A 376 3.87 29.17 -6.07
C SER A 376 3.25 29.72 -7.35
N LEU A 377 2.48 30.79 -7.23
CA LEU A 377 1.91 31.50 -8.36
C LEU A 377 2.56 32.87 -8.48
N ILE A 378 3.45 33.03 -9.45
CA ILE A 378 4.23 34.24 -9.70
C ILE A 378 3.68 34.90 -10.97
N GLY A 379 2.99 36.04 -10.82
CA GLY A 379 2.24 36.61 -11.95
C GLY A 379 1.20 35.60 -12.43
N ASP A 380 1.18 35.30 -13.73
CA ASP A 380 0.33 34.24 -14.32
C ASP A 380 1.07 32.92 -14.55
N THR A 381 2.24 32.75 -13.92
CA THR A 381 3.04 31.52 -13.99
C THR A 381 2.82 30.69 -12.74
N ALA A 382 2.26 29.49 -12.90
CA ALA A 382 2.21 28.48 -11.85
C ALA A 382 3.54 27.72 -11.81
N LEU A 383 4.28 27.85 -10.72
CA LEU A 383 5.56 27.19 -10.50
C LEU A 383 5.39 26.08 -9.45
N THR A 384 5.87 24.88 -9.76
CA THR A 384 6.00 23.77 -8.81
C THR A 384 7.45 23.31 -8.82
N VAL A 385 8.06 23.14 -7.66
CA VAL A 385 9.40 22.59 -7.50
C VAL A 385 9.37 21.56 -6.39
N THR A 386 9.84 20.35 -6.68
CA THR A 386 9.80 19.20 -5.78
C THR A 386 11.18 18.59 -5.68
N GLY A 387 11.75 18.53 -4.48
CA GLY A 387 12.95 17.74 -4.19
C GLY A 387 12.56 16.44 -3.51
N TYR A 388 13.13 15.31 -3.91
CA TYR A 388 12.80 14.01 -3.35
C TYR A 388 14.02 13.13 -3.09
N VAL A 389 13.86 12.19 -2.16
CA VAL A 389 14.78 11.10 -1.85
C VAL A 389 14.00 9.81 -1.62
N ASN A 390 14.49 8.72 -2.17
CA ASN A 390 13.98 7.38 -1.99
C ASN A 390 15.15 6.48 -1.57
N ASN A 391 14.98 5.70 -0.52
CA ASN A 391 15.92 4.71 -0.07
C ASN A 391 15.20 3.37 0.10
N ASN A 392 15.71 2.33 -0.54
CA ASN A 392 15.22 0.97 -0.39
C ASN A 392 16.38 0.07 0.00
N THR A 393 16.21 -0.74 1.04
CA THR A 393 17.19 -1.75 1.45
C THR A 393 16.46 -3.06 1.63
N ASN A 394 16.84 -4.09 0.90
CA ASN A 394 16.28 -5.43 0.98
C ASN A 394 17.38 -6.43 1.33
N LEU A 395 17.25 -7.07 2.48
CA LEU A 395 18.09 -8.16 2.97
C LEU A 395 17.43 -9.49 2.61
N ALA A 396 18.12 -10.29 1.80
CA ALA A 396 17.84 -11.71 1.66
C ALA A 396 18.72 -12.48 2.65
N SER A 397 18.08 -13.21 3.56
CA SER A 397 18.71 -13.94 4.65
C SER A 397 18.41 -15.43 4.52
N ASP A 398 19.24 -16.12 3.75
CA ASP A 398 19.18 -17.56 3.56
C ASP A 398 20.34 -18.24 4.32
N LEU A 399 20.56 -17.79 5.56
CA LEU A 399 21.62 -18.30 6.44
C LEU A 399 21.41 -19.76 6.85
N ASN A 400 20.18 -20.26 6.73
CA ASN A 400 19.80 -21.65 6.97
C ASN A 400 19.48 -22.35 5.65
N ARG A 401 20.14 -21.97 4.55
CA ARG A 401 19.96 -22.63 3.26
C ARG A 401 20.64 -23.99 3.27
N TYR A 402 19.90 -25.05 2.97
CA TYR A 402 20.44 -26.40 2.78
C TYR A 402 20.38 -26.82 1.31
N VAL A 403 21.46 -27.43 0.84
CA VAL A 403 21.61 -27.88 -0.54
C VAL A 403 21.99 -29.37 -0.56
N PRO A 404 21.30 -30.21 -1.37
CA PRO A 404 21.69 -31.60 -1.58
C PRO A 404 23.07 -31.71 -2.26
N GLY A 405 23.92 -32.59 -1.74
CA GLY A 405 25.25 -32.87 -2.32
C GLY A 405 26.34 -31.84 -2.02
N GLY A 406 26.12 -30.90 -1.09
CA GLY A 406 27.16 -29.97 -0.62
C GLY A 406 27.18 -28.61 -1.34
N CYS A 407 27.98 -27.69 -0.81
CA CYS A 407 28.17 -26.34 -1.39
C CYS A 407 29.24 -26.32 -2.49
N THR A 408 29.88 -27.45 -2.75
CA THR A 408 30.87 -27.65 -3.80
C THR A 408 30.55 -28.94 -4.56
N PRO A 409 30.62 -28.95 -5.89
CA PRO A 409 30.21 -30.10 -6.70
C PRO A 409 31.21 -31.26 -6.71
N GLN A 410 32.34 -31.14 -5.99
CA GLN A 410 33.39 -32.17 -5.96
C GLN A 410 33.27 -33.16 -4.80
N THR A 411 32.47 -32.85 -3.77
CA THR A 411 32.21 -33.82 -2.69
C THR A 411 31.13 -34.80 -3.13
N GLN A 412 31.40 -36.09 -2.94
CA GLN A 412 30.59 -37.23 -3.39
C GLN A 412 29.07 -37.02 -3.29
N VAL A 413 28.34 -37.64 -4.23
CA VAL A 413 26.88 -37.80 -4.25
C VAL A 413 26.40 -38.38 -2.92
N GLY A 414 26.20 -37.50 -1.95
CA GLY A 414 25.65 -37.79 -0.64
C GLY A 414 24.25 -37.21 -0.57
N THR A 415 23.29 -38.03 -0.16
CA THR A 415 21.89 -37.62 0.04
C THR A 415 21.71 -36.70 1.24
N THR A 416 22.75 -36.50 2.05
CA THR A 416 22.69 -35.68 3.27
C THR A 416 22.73 -34.19 2.90
N PRO A 417 21.69 -33.41 3.26
CA PRO A 417 21.69 -31.97 3.08
C PRO A 417 22.86 -31.31 3.82
N VAL A 418 23.53 -30.37 3.15
CA VAL A 418 24.62 -29.58 3.75
C VAL A 418 24.17 -28.13 3.86
N LEU A 419 24.49 -27.50 4.99
CA LEU A 419 24.24 -26.08 5.23
C LEU A 419 25.16 -25.23 4.34
N CYS A 420 24.56 -24.50 3.39
CA CYS A 420 25.21 -23.62 2.41
C CYS A 420 24.70 -22.19 2.56
N PRO A 421 25.05 -21.49 3.66
CA PRO A 421 24.47 -20.20 3.99
C PRO A 421 24.77 -19.19 2.89
N THR A 422 23.74 -18.44 2.51
CA THR A 422 23.87 -17.26 1.66
C THR A 422 23.10 -16.10 2.26
N SER A 423 23.65 -14.90 2.16
CA SER A 423 22.93 -13.69 2.51
C SER A 423 23.42 -12.55 1.64
N SER A 424 22.48 -11.72 1.20
CA SER A 424 22.79 -10.56 0.39
C SER A 424 21.93 -9.36 0.77
N VAL A 425 22.47 -8.17 0.59
CA VAL A 425 21.76 -6.91 0.74
C VAL A 425 21.72 -6.22 -0.61
N ASN A 426 20.51 -5.90 -1.06
CA ASN A 426 20.25 -5.00 -2.16
C ASN A 426 19.86 -3.63 -1.60
N GLY A 427 20.65 -2.60 -1.86
CA GLY A 427 20.34 -1.22 -1.51
C GLY A 427 20.08 -0.39 -2.77
N SER A 428 19.16 0.56 -2.72
CA SER A 428 19.02 1.60 -3.72
C SER A 428 18.71 2.93 -3.07
N LEU A 429 19.55 3.94 -3.33
CA LEU A 429 19.32 5.32 -2.93
C LEU A 429 19.12 6.17 -4.17
N ALA A 430 17.95 6.77 -4.33
CA ALA A 430 17.63 7.70 -5.38
C ALA A 430 17.31 9.08 -4.82
N ARG A 431 17.68 10.13 -5.55
CA ARG A 431 17.36 11.51 -5.22
C ARG A 431 17.15 12.30 -6.49
N GLY A 432 16.39 13.38 -6.41
CA GLY A 432 16.16 14.21 -7.58
C GLY A 432 15.39 15.47 -7.29
N ILE A 433 15.26 16.28 -8.34
CA ILE A 433 14.45 17.49 -8.33
C ILE A 433 13.55 17.43 -9.55
N ALA A 434 12.24 17.62 -9.36
CA ALA A 434 11.29 17.85 -10.43
C ALA A 434 10.80 19.30 -10.34
N ALA A 435 10.70 20.00 -11.46
CA ALA A 435 10.17 21.35 -11.51
C ALA A 435 9.26 21.51 -12.73
N SER A 436 8.20 22.31 -12.58
CA SER A 436 7.31 22.69 -13.67
C SER A 436 6.88 24.14 -13.52
N ALA A 437 7.00 24.90 -14.59
CA ALA A 437 6.47 26.24 -14.74
C ALA A 437 5.43 26.24 -15.86
N THR A 438 4.17 26.51 -15.51
CA THR A 438 3.08 26.64 -16.47
C THR A 438 2.70 28.11 -16.57
N LEU A 439 3.03 28.72 -17.70
CA LEU A 439 2.59 30.04 -18.09
C LEU A 439 1.38 29.91 -18.99
N THR A 440 0.36 30.71 -18.74
CA THR A 440 -0.83 30.64 -19.56
C THR A 440 -1.28 32.01 -20.01
N ARG A 441 -1.31 32.20 -21.33
CA ARG A 441 -1.55 33.48 -21.98
C ARG A 441 -2.44 33.31 -23.18
N ASP A 442 -3.53 34.05 -23.21
CA ASP A 442 -4.54 33.99 -24.28
C ASP A 442 -5.04 32.56 -24.52
N LYS A 443 -4.84 32.01 -25.73
CA LYS A 443 -5.20 30.64 -26.10
C LYS A 443 -4.10 29.61 -25.87
N HIS A 444 -2.92 30.03 -25.40
CA HIS A 444 -1.74 29.18 -25.23
C HIS A 444 -1.53 28.81 -23.76
N THR A 445 -1.01 27.60 -23.54
CA THR A 445 -0.57 27.11 -22.23
C THR A 445 0.81 26.53 -22.37
N PHE A 446 1.81 27.37 -22.15
CA PHE A 446 3.20 26.97 -22.18
C PHE A 446 3.55 26.29 -20.86
N THR A 447 4.03 25.06 -20.93
CA THR A 447 4.55 24.34 -19.76
C THR A 447 6.00 23.98 -20.01
N LEU A 448 6.89 24.53 -19.20
CA LEU A 448 8.27 24.09 -19.09
C LEU A 448 8.37 23.20 -17.86
N SER A 449 8.65 21.93 -18.05
CA SER A 449 8.87 20.99 -16.96
C SER A 449 10.23 20.31 -17.11
N GLY A 450 10.77 19.81 -16.02
CA GLY A 450 12.00 19.04 -16.05
C GLY A 450 12.21 18.30 -14.76
N SER A 451 12.98 17.23 -14.83
CA SER A 451 13.33 16.44 -13.66
C SER A 451 14.78 15.96 -13.76
N THR A 452 15.39 15.81 -12.61
CA THR A 452 16.64 15.10 -12.44
C THR A 452 16.40 13.90 -11.55
N TYR A 453 17.15 12.85 -11.80
CA TYR A 453 17.20 11.64 -10.99
C TYR A 453 18.67 11.24 -10.87
N ALA A 454 19.12 10.94 -9.68
CA ALA A 454 20.42 10.37 -9.41
C ALA A 454 20.21 9.21 -8.44
N GLY A 455 20.50 7.98 -8.90
CA GLY A 455 20.31 6.75 -8.15
C GLY A 455 21.58 5.95 -8.06
N ILE A 456 21.84 5.35 -6.90
CA ILE A 456 22.87 4.33 -6.72
C ILE A 456 22.18 3.05 -6.28
N THR A 457 22.38 1.97 -7.01
CA THR A 457 21.94 0.63 -6.61
C THR A 457 23.18 -0.21 -6.25
N THR A 458 23.16 -0.81 -5.08
CA THR A 458 24.21 -1.69 -4.56
C THR A 458 23.65 -3.09 -4.36
N PHE A 459 24.40 -4.09 -4.78
CA PHE A 459 24.21 -5.46 -4.37
C PHE A 459 25.47 -5.90 -3.64
N THR A 460 25.32 -6.28 -2.37
CA THR A 460 26.42 -6.68 -1.51
C THR A 460 26.12 -8.08 -0.97
N PRO A 461 26.82 -9.12 -1.45
CA PRO A 461 26.79 -10.41 -0.77
C PRO A 461 27.43 -10.26 0.62
N LEU A 462 26.70 -10.64 1.67
CA LEU A 462 27.18 -10.60 3.06
C LEU A 462 27.84 -11.92 3.46
N VAL A 463 27.26 -13.04 3.03
CA VAL A 463 27.76 -14.39 3.27
C VAL A 463 27.65 -15.17 1.96
N LEU A 464 28.78 -15.69 1.48
CA LEU A 464 28.84 -16.63 0.36
C LEU A 464 29.61 -17.85 0.83
N THR A 465 29.11 -19.04 0.48
CA THR A 465 29.78 -20.30 0.78
C THR A 465 30.04 -21.08 -0.49
N GLY A 466 31.09 -21.92 -0.45
CA GLY A 466 31.46 -22.76 -1.58
C GLY A 466 31.81 -21.96 -2.83
N THR A 467 31.27 -22.37 -3.97
CA THR A 467 31.61 -21.85 -5.30
C THR A 467 30.89 -20.56 -5.66
N SER A 468 29.83 -20.19 -4.92
CA SER A 468 29.11 -18.92 -5.11
C SER A 468 30.05 -17.70 -4.97
N ALA A 469 31.07 -17.79 -4.12
CA ALA A 469 32.08 -16.73 -3.92
C ALA A 469 32.92 -16.41 -5.16
N GLN A 470 32.99 -17.32 -6.14
CA GLN A 470 33.77 -17.12 -7.37
C GLN A 470 33.00 -16.31 -8.42
N PHE A 471 31.68 -16.44 -8.44
CA PHE A 471 30.82 -15.91 -9.51
C PHE A 471 30.03 -14.66 -9.07
N VAL A 472 29.61 -14.63 -7.81
CA VAL A 472 28.84 -13.53 -7.24
C VAL A 472 29.80 -12.47 -6.72
N ARG A 473 29.81 -11.29 -7.35
CA ARG A 473 30.62 -10.15 -6.89
C ARG A 473 29.74 -9.01 -6.40
N PRO A 474 30.19 -8.23 -5.40
CA PRO A 474 29.54 -6.97 -5.07
C PRO A 474 29.48 -6.07 -6.30
N THR A 475 28.33 -5.49 -6.57
CA THR A 475 28.14 -4.57 -7.70
C THR A 475 27.52 -3.28 -7.21
N THR A 476 28.05 -2.16 -7.67
CA THR A 476 27.47 -0.83 -7.43
C THR A 476 27.30 -0.14 -8.76
N TYR A 477 26.08 0.31 -9.04
CA TYR A 477 25.75 1.00 -10.27
C TYR A 477 25.13 2.36 -9.95
N GLY A 478 25.76 3.40 -10.49
CA GLY A 478 25.31 4.79 -10.36
C GLY A 478 24.63 5.23 -11.66
N THR A 479 23.50 5.89 -11.52
CA THR A 479 22.67 6.34 -12.64
C THR A 479 22.28 7.77 -12.41
N ALA A 480 22.42 8.61 -13.43
CA ALA A 480 21.95 9.98 -13.40
C ALA A 480 21.14 10.21 -14.66
N SER A 481 19.88 10.57 -14.51
CA SER A 481 19.03 10.99 -15.62
C SER A 481 18.55 12.43 -15.45
N ARG A 482 18.33 13.07 -16.59
CA ARG A 482 17.82 14.42 -16.70
C ARG A 482 16.79 14.47 -17.80
N GLN A 483 15.70 15.17 -17.55
CA GLN A 483 14.63 15.40 -18.50
C GLN A 483 14.23 16.86 -18.45
N ILE A 484 13.98 17.44 -19.62
CA ILE A 484 13.41 18.78 -19.78
C ILE A 484 12.36 18.66 -20.88
N GLN A 485 11.18 19.20 -20.67
CA GLN A 485 10.08 19.20 -21.63
C GLN A 485 9.50 20.61 -21.72
N LEU A 486 9.35 21.09 -22.94
CA LEU A 486 8.56 22.26 -23.27
C LEU A 486 7.33 21.78 -24.05
N SER A 487 6.14 22.11 -23.56
CA SER A 487 4.89 21.87 -24.26
C SER A 487 4.08 23.15 -24.38
N ASP A 488 3.30 23.26 -25.44
CA ASP A 488 2.28 24.30 -25.59
C ASP A 488 0.93 23.64 -25.87
N GLN A 489 -0.08 23.99 -25.09
CA GLN A 489 -1.47 23.63 -25.39
C GLN A 489 -2.19 24.84 -25.96
N TYR A 490 -2.38 24.82 -27.29
CA TYR A 490 -3.03 25.87 -28.05
C TYR A 490 -4.51 25.55 -28.30
N LYS A 491 -5.40 26.29 -27.64
CA LYS A 491 -6.85 26.19 -27.87
C LYS A 491 -7.25 26.98 -29.11
N VAL A 492 -7.29 26.33 -30.27
CA VAL A 492 -7.72 26.94 -31.54
C VAL A 492 -9.12 27.56 -31.37
N ASN A 493 -10.04 26.78 -30.79
CA ASN A 493 -11.40 27.18 -30.44
C ASN A 493 -11.95 26.32 -29.27
N ASP A 494 -13.22 26.51 -28.90
CA ASP A 494 -13.89 25.76 -27.81
C ASP A 494 -13.91 24.23 -28.01
N LYS A 495 -13.74 23.77 -29.25
CA LYS A 495 -13.84 22.37 -29.66
C LYS A 495 -12.49 21.75 -30.02
N LEU A 496 -11.50 22.51 -30.46
CA LEU A 496 -10.22 22.00 -30.96
C LEU A 496 -9.06 22.57 -30.16
N THR A 497 -8.22 21.68 -29.64
CA THR A 497 -6.97 22.01 -28.95
C THR A 497 -5.82 21.25 -29.60
N LEU A 498 -4.71 21.94 -29.87
CA LEU A 498 -3.47 21.37 -30.39
C LEU A 498 -2.39 21.43 -29.32
N GLY A 499 -1.46 20.48 -29.36
CA GLY A 499 -0.49 20.26 -28.29
C GLY A 499 0.89 19.85 -28.78
N PRO A 500 1.67 20.72 -29.47
CA PRO A 500 3.07 20.43 -29.74
C PRO A 500 3.86 20.35 -28.43
N ASN A 501 4.79 19.41 -28.38
CA ASN A 501 5.74 19.31 -27.30
C ASN A 501 7.11 18.88 -27.82
N ILE A 502 8.15 19.31 -27.12
CA ILE A 502 9.52 18.88 -27.33
C ILE A 502 10.11 18.57 -25.97
N SER A 503 10.82 17.46 -25.86
CA SER A 503 11.48 17.05 -24.65
C SER A 503 12.86 16.51 -24.94
N TYR A 504 13.78 16.79 -24.05
CA TYR A 504 15.12 16.24 -24.00
C TYR A 504 15.18 15.31 -22.81
N ALA A 505 15.77 14.13 -22.99
CA ALA A 505 15.94 13.18 -21.90
C ALA A 505 17.29 12.49 -22.05
N GLY A 506 18.14 12.51 -21.03
CA GLY A 506 19.44 11.82 -21.07
C GLY A 506 19.73 11.06 -19.80
N THR A 507 20.41 9.93 -19.93
CA THR A 507 20.82 9.06 -18.81
C THR A 507 22.30 8.71 -18.94
N SER A 508 23.05 8.77 -17.84
CA SER A 508 24.47 8.44 -17.79
C SER A 508 24.73 7.02 -18.30
N GLY A 509 25.67 6.87 -19.24
CA GLY A 509 26.03 5.58 -19.84
C GLY A 509 25.10 5.11 -20.97
N ALA A 510 23.97 5.79 -21.16
CA ALA A 510 22.90 5.35 -22.04
C ALA A 510 22.66 6.32 -23.23
N GLY A 511 23.23 7.52 -23.15
CA GLY A 511 23.10 8.57 -24.17
C GLY A 511 21.99 9.56 -23.84
N SER A 512 21.64 10.38 -24.84
CA SER A 512 20.57 11.37 -24.72
C SER A 512 19.68 11.40 -25.94
N SER A 513 18.43 11.75 -25.68
CA SER A 513 17.31 11.77 -26.58
C SER A 513 16.78 13.18 -26.76
N LEU A 514 16.29 13.45 -27.96
CA LEU A 514 15.25 14.43 -28.21
C LEU A 514 13.96 13.69 -28.60
N LEU A 515 12.84 14.03 -27.96
CA LEU A 515 11.50 13.61 -28.37
C LEU A 515 10.70 14.84 -28.76
N ALA A 516 10.07 14.79 -29.93
CA ALA A 516 9.06 15.74 -30.36
C ALA A 516 7.71 15.02 -30.39
N GLY A 517 6.67 15.69 -29.93
CA GLY A 517 5.32 15.17 -29.95
C GLY A 517 4.33 16.21 -30.43
N PHE A 518 3.21 15.73 -30.95
CA PHE A 518 2.08 16.54 -31.35
C PHE A 518 0.80 15.83 -30.93
N GLY A 519 -0.02 16.51 -30.13
CA GLY A 519 -1.35 16.07 -29.75
C GLY A 519 -2.43 16.96 -30.39
N ALA A 520 -3.59 16.37 -30.67
CA ALA A 520 -4.81 17.08 -31.02
C ALA A 520 -5.98 16.50 -30.24
N ALA A 521 -6.79 17.36 -29.63
CA ALA A 521 -8.03 17.00 -28.95
C ALA A 521 -9.19 17.76 -29.59
N TRP A 522 -10.19 17.03 -30.09
CA TRP A 522 -11.34 17.56 -30.79
C TRP A 522 -12.65 17.10 -30.15
N LYS A 523 -13.48 18.06 -29.75
CA LYS A 523 -14.80 17.88 -29.14
C LYS A 523 -15.89 18.46 -30.03
N PRO A 524 -16.28 17.77 -31.12
CA PRO A 524 -17.27 18.30 -32.06
C PRO A 524 -18.62 18.57 -31.40
N THR A 525 -18.98 17.73 -30.43
CA THR A 525 -20.18 17.83 -29.58
C THR A 525 -19.75 17.83 -28.11
N SER A 526 -20.68 18.04 -27.19
CA SER A 526 -20.42 17.85 -25.75
C SER A 526 -20.35 16.37 -25.34
N ALA A 527 -20.82 15.47 -26.20
CA ALA A 527 -20.84 14.03 -25.97
C ALA A 527 -19.56 13.36 -26.50
N ASP A 528 -18.97 13.88 -27.57
CA ASP A 528 -17.85 13.25 -28.26
C ASP A 528 -16.52 13.97 -28.00
N SER A 529 -15.48 13.21 -27.72
CA SER A 529 -14.10 13.67 -27.65
C SER A 529 -13.20 12.73 -28.44
N TYR A 530 -12.46 13.25 -29.39
CA TYR A 530 -11.43 12.55 -30.15
C TYR A 530 -10.07 13.08 -29.71
N ASN A 531 -9.12 12.21 -29.40
CA ASN A 531 -7.74 12.62 -29.17
C ASN A 531 -6.82 11.83 -30.09
N ALA A 532 -5.89 12.50 -30.74
CA ALA A 532 -4.83 11.87 -31.51
C ALA A 532 -3.48 12.39 -31.00
N SER A 533 -2.49 11.52 -30.90
CA SER A 533 -1.12 11.94 -30.59
C SER A 533 -0.10 11.17 -31.41
N LEU A 534 0.96 11.88 -31.80
CA LEU A 534 2.14 11.38 -32.47
C LEU A 534 3.34 11.81 -31.64
N SER A 535 4.17 10.87 -31.21
CA SER A 535 5.43 11.15 -30.51
C SER A 535 6.58 10.45 -31.23
N VAL A 536 7.62 11.20 -31.56
CA VAL A 536 8.82 10.73 -32.27
C VAL A 536 10.05 11.09 -31.46
N GLY A 537 10.92 10.13 -31.20
CA GLY A 537 12.22 10.38 -30.60
C GLY A 537 12.64 9.32 -29.60
N SER A 538 13.72 9.58 -28.89
CA SER A 538 14.37 8.55 -28.08
C SER A 538 13.81 8.40 -26.65
N SER A 539 13.75 7.19 -26.11
CA SER A 539 13.51 7.02 -24.69
C SER A 539 14.80 6.99 -23.92
N GLN A 540 14.75 7.39 -22.64
CA GLN A 540 15.85 7.08 -21.75
C GLN A 540 16.00 5.56 -21.69
N PRO A 541 17.20 5.04 -21.90
CA PRO A 541 17.39 3.60 -21.88
C PRO A 541 17.13 3.02 -20.52
N ALA A 542 16.70 1.76 -20.53
CA ALA A 542 16.50 1.01 -19.31
C ALA A 542 17.77 1.05 -18.46
N ASN A 543 17.64 1.35 -17.17
CA ASN A 543 18.81 1.28 -16.30
C ASN A 543 19.30 -0.16 -16.27
N GLY A 544 20.43 -0.43 -16.90
CA GLY A 544 21.04 -1.75 -16.92
C GLY A 544 21.37 -2.16 -15.51
N LEU A 545 20.77 -3.24 -15.02
CA LEU A 545 21.30 -3.91 -13.84
C LEU A 545 22.52 -4.67 -14.33
N VAL A 546 23.72 -4.10 -14.15
CA VAL A 546 24.97 -4.86 -14.32
C VAL A 546 24.99 -5.92 -13.21
N ARG A 547 24.44 -7.08 -13.53
CA ARG A 547 24.43 -8.24 -12.65
C ARG A 547 25.71 -9.02 -12.88
N THR A 548 26.28 -9.55 -11.81
CA THR A 548 27.23 -10.66 -11.93
C THR A 548 26.42 -11.93 -12.21
N LEU A 549 27.10 -13.02 -12.57
CA LEU A 549 26.44 -14.32 -12.64
C LEU A 549 25.80 -14.63 -11.27
N SER A 550 24.56 -15.11 -11.28
CA SER A 550 23.92 -15.55 -10.04
C SER A 550 24.64 -16.75 -9.44
N ASP A 551 24.41 -17.00 -8.16
CA ASP A 551 24.87 -18.21 -7.49
C ASP A 551 24.40 -19.46 -8.26
N PRO A 552 25.30 -20.35 -8.72
CA PRO A 552 24.93 -21.62 -9.36
C PRO A 552 23.92 -22.44 -8.55
N LEU A 553 24.02 -22.38 -7.21
CA LEU A 553 23.13 -23.11 -6.29
C LEU A 553 21.73 -22.46 -6.15
N SER A 554 21.51 -21.30 -6.78
CA SER A 554 20.19 -20.66 -6.91
C SER A 554 19.56 -20.84 -8.29
N ALA A 555 20.12 -21.72 -9.13
CA ALA A 555 19.55 -22.02 -10.44
C ALA A 555 18.13 -22.57 -10.29
N ARG A 556 17.20 -22.08 -11.11
CA ARG A 556 15.84 -22.64 -11.18
C ARG A 556 15.91 -23.89 -12.04
N VAL A 557 15.91 -25.05 -11.38
CA VAL A 557 16.03 -26.36 -12.02
C VAL A 557 14.65 -26.91 -12.37
N ASN A 558 14.52 -27.43 -13.58
CA ASN A 558 13.36 -28.20 -14.04
C ASN A 558 13.84 -29.56 -14.56
N CYS A 559 13.64 -30.60 -13.75
CA CYS A 559 14.14 -31.95 -14.04
C CYS A 559 13.35 -32.66 -15.14
N TYR A 560 12.12 -32.25 -15.40
CA TYR A 560 11.28 -32.88 -16.43
C TYR A 560 11.54 -32.30 -17.83
N ALA A 561 12.06 -31.07 -17.89
CA ALA A 561 12.44 -30.42 -19.14
C ALA A 561 13.97 -30.44 -19.38
N ASP A 562 14.74 -31.04 -18.46
CA ASP A 562 16.21 -31.01 -18.49
C ASP A 562 16.81 -29.61 -18.63
N THR A 563 16.21 -28.63 -17.94
CA THR A 563 16.63 -27.21 -18.02
C THR A 563 17.03 -26.64 -16.67
N ALA A 564 17.95 -25.67 -16.70
CA ALA A 564 18.32 -24.86 -15.54
C ALA A 564 18.38 -23.38 -15.94
N ILE A 565 17.72 -22.50 -15.19
CA ILE A 565 17.71 -21.06 -15.46
C ILE A 565 18.51 -20.31 -14.39
N VAL A 566 19.44 -19.48 -14.83
CA VAL A 566 20.30 -18.63 -13.99
C VAL A 566 20.19 -17.17 -14.44
N ASN A 567 20.69 -16.20 -13.66
CA ASN A 567 20.77 -14.80 -14.09
C ASN A 567 22.20 -14.46 -14.53
N GLY A 568 22.32 -13.72 -15.62
CA GLY A 568 23.61 -13.31 -16.19
C GLY A 568 23.84 -11.80 -16.23
N PRO A 569 25.07 -11.39 -16.59
CA PRO A 569 25.35 -10.00 -16.91
C PRO A 569 24.58 -9.60 -18.17
N GLY A 570 23.69 -8.61 -18.05
CA GLY A 570 23.04 -8.01 -19.20
C GLY A 570 23.93 -7.00 -19.91
N ASP A 571 23.54 -6.65 -21.14
CA ASP A 571 24.13 -5.56 -21.92
C ASP A 571 23.97 -4.22 -21.21
N LEU A 572 24.89 -3.32 -21.53
CA LEU A 572 24.75 -1.93 -21.13
C LEU A 572 23.64 -1.28 -21.97
N PRO A 573 22.91 -0.32 -21.38
CA PRO A 573 21.86 0.37 -22.11
C PRO A 573 22.43 1.18 -23.27
N GLU A 574 21.85 1.04 -24.46
CA GLU A 574 22.22 1.80 -25.65
C GLU A 574 21.20 2.92 -25.94
N HIS A 575 21.53 3.80 -26.88
CA HIS A 575 20.60 4.83 -27.34
C HIS A 575 19.33 4.19 -27.92
N GLN A 576 18.20 4.43 -27.26
CA GLN A 576 16.90 3.93 -27.70
C GLN A 576 16.23 4.88 -28.69
N SER A 577 15.30 4.44 -29.52
CA SER A 577 14.38 5.34 -30.25
C SER A 577 12.94 4.83 -30.16
N ALA A 578 11.96 5.71 -30.31
CA ALA A 578 10.55 5.37 -30.26
C ALA A 578 9.73 6.25 -31.21
N LEU A 579 8.75 5.64 -31.85
CA LEU A 579 7.74 6.28 -32.68
C LEU A 579 6.39 5.76 -32.22
N SER A 580 5.57 6.61 -31.65
CA SER A 580 4.28 6.27 -31.04
C SER A 580 3.14 7.04 -31.69
N TYR A 581 2.07 6.33 -31.98
CA TYR A 581 0.79 6.82 -32.46
C TYR A 581 -0.29 6.36 -31.49
N ASP A 582 -1.14 7.27 -31.04
CA ASP A 582 -2.33 6.95 -30.25
C ASP A 582 -3.53 7.72 -30.80
N LEU A 583 -4.65 7.03 -30.97
CA LEU A 583 -5.94 7.58 -31.35
C LEU A 583 -6.97 7.10 -30.34
N SER A 584 -7.72 8.01 -29.74
CA SER A 584 -8.82 7.71 -28.84
C SER A 584 -10.10 8.45 -29.21
N TRP A 585 -11.23 7.81 -28.95
CA TRP A 585 -12.57 8.37 -29.06
C TRP A 585 -13.33 8.03 -27.80
N THR A 586 -13.95 9.04 -27.19
CA THR A 586 -14.86 8.89 -26.06
C THR A 586 -16.22 9.48 -26.43
N HIS A 587 -17.28 8.70 -26.24
CA HIS A 587 -18.66 9.11 -26.39
C HIS A 587 -19.38 9.02 -25.04
N ALA A 588 -19.97 10.12 -24.57
CA ALA A 588 -20.72 10.21 -23.32
C ALA A 588 -22.21 10.43 -23.59
N TRP A 589 -23.06 9.67 -22.91
CA TRP A 589 -24.51 9.83 -22.91
C TRP A 589 -25.04 9.97 -21.48
N THR A 590 -26.34 10.21 -21.32
CA THR A 590 -26.95 10.54 -20.02
C THR A 590 -26.64 9.53 -18.91
N HIS A 591 -26.54 8.26 -19.26
CA HIS A 591 -26.35 7.13 -18.35
C HIS A 591 -25.08 6.33 -18.65
N GLY A 592 -24.07 6.93 -19.28
CA GLY A 592 -22.85 6.19 -19.53
C GLY A 592 -21.82 6.90 -20.39
N GLN A 593 -20.73 6.19 -20.60
CA GLN A 593 -19.67 6.60 -21.52
C GLN A 593 -19.05 5.37 -22.17
N PHE A 594 -18.53 5.52 -23.37
CA PHE A 594 -17.78 4.53 -24.11
C PHE A 594 -16.49 5.18 -24.56
N SER A 595 -15.36 4.49 -24.38
CA SER A 595 -14.05 4.93 -24.81
C SER A 595 -13.40 3.81 -25.62
N LEU A 596 -12.86 4.17 -26.77
CA LEU A 596 -12.09 3.32 -27.66
C LEU A 596 -10.74 3.99 -27.90
N SER A 597 -9.64 3.25 -27.77
CA SER A 597 -8.32 3.73 -28.15
C SER A 597 -7.56 2.69 -28.96
N ALA A 598 -6.93 3.13 -30.04
CA ALA A 598 -6.01 2.34 -30.85
C ALA A 598 -4.61 2.95 -30.74
N TYR A 599 -3.59 2.11 -30.66
CA TYR A 599 -2.22 2.56 -30.53
C TYR A 599 -1.26 1.71 -31.34
N ARG A 600 -0.14 2.31 -31.71
CA ARG A 600 1.02 1.63 -32.27
C ARG A 600 2.28 2.36 -31.84
N GLN A 601 3.25 1.62 -31.33
CA GLN A 601 4.54 2.12 -30.92
C GLN A 601 5.64 1.20 -31.41
N THR A 602 6.56 1.75 -32.19
CA THR A 602 7.80 1.07 -32.59
C THR A 602 8.93 1.64 -31.76
N GLN A 603 9.71 0.78 -31.13
CA GLN A 603 10.84 1.15 -30.30
C GLN A 603 12.08 0.44 -30.83
N SER A 604 13.23 1.11 -30.88
CA SER A 604 14.52 0.55 -31.31
C SER A 604 15.59 0.77 -30.23
N GLY A 605 16.66 -0.04 -30.25
CA GLY A 605 17.74 -0.02 -29.25
C GLY A 605 17.32 -0.46 -27.84
N GLN A 606 16.18 -1.14 -27.70
CA GLN A 606 15.64 -1.51 -26.38
C GLN A 606 16.40 -2.69 -25.77
N LEU A 607 16.58 -2.66 -24.44
CA LEU A 607 16.99 -3.85 -23.68
C LEU A 607 15.79 -4.78 -23.52
N VAL A 608 15.91 -6.06 -23.82
CA VAL A 608 14.87 -7.08 -23.55
C VAL A 608 15.38 -8.12 -22.57
N GLY A 609 14.60 -8.36 -21.52
CA GLY A 609 14.80 -9.50 -20.64
C GLY A 609 14.42 -10.76 -21.38
N ALA A 610 15.39 -11.65 -21.59
CA ALA A 610 15.17 -12.88 -22.32
C ALA A 610 16.03 -14.01 -21.76
N GLN A 611 15.69 -15.23 -22.15
CA GLN A 611 16.45 -16.43 -21.84
C GLN A 611 17.23 -16.84 -23.09
N VAL A 612 18.55 -16.86 -22.97
CA VAL A 612 19.48 -17.33 -24.01
C VAL A 612 20.26 -18.53 -23.50
N THR A 613 20.65 -19.44 -24.38
CA THR A 613 21.45 -20.59 -23.97
C THR A 613 22.83 -20.17 -23.52
N ALA A 614 23.33 -20.82 -22.47
CA ALA A 614 24.65 -20.58 -21.96
C ALA A 614 25.76 -20.76 -23.00
N ASP A 615 25.59 -21.66 -23.96
CA ASP A 615 26.58 -21.90 -25.03
C ASP A 615 26.76 -20.70 -25.96
N SER A 616 25.75 -19.85 -26.07
CA SER A 616 25.84 -18.58 -26.81
C SER A 616 26.60 -17.49 -26.05
N LEU A 617 26.86 -17.72 -24.76
CA LEU A 617 27.50 -16.79 -23.86
C LEU A 617 28.88 -17.31 -23.45
N ASN A 618 29.89 -16.44 -23.51
CA ASN A 618 31.23 -16.77 -23.03
C ASN A 618 31.28 -16.70 -21.49
N LEU A 619 30.57 -17.62 -20.81
CA LEU A 619 30.45 -17.64 -19.36
C LEU A 619 31.80 -17.98 -18.68
N ALA A 620 31.94 -17.57 -17.43
CA ALA A 620 33.14 -17.83 -16.65
C ALA A 620 33.46 -19.34 -16.61
N PRO A 621 34.72 -19.76 -16.84
CA PRO A 621 35.10 -21.17 -16.82
C PRO A 621 34.65 -21.87 -15.53
N GLY A 622 34.08 -23.06 -15.67
CA GLY A 622 33.58 -23.87 -14.55
C GLY A 622 32.17 -23.52 -14.08
N TYR A 623 31.60 -22.37 -14.44
CA TYR A 623 30.23 -21.99 -14.01
C TYR A 623 29.18 -23.03 -14.42
N LEU A 624 29.21 -23.47 -15.69
CA LEU A 624 28.27 -24.48 -16.19
C LEU A 624 28.46 -25.85 -15.54
N GLY A 625 29.69 -26.22 -15.21
CA GLY A 625 29.95 -27.43 -14.43
C GLY A 625 29.33 -27.37 -13.03
N GLN A 626 29.29 -26.20 -12.41
CA GLN A 626 28.66 -25.99 -11.10
C GLN A 626 27.14 -26.08 -11.18
N VAL A 627 26.54 -25.44 -12.19
CA VAL A 627 25.09 -25.52 -12.44
C VAL A 627 24.69 -26.97 -12.77
N GLY A 628 25.45 -27.65 -13.63
CA GLY A 628 25.22 -29.06 -13.97
C GLY A 628 25.36 -30.01 -12.77
N GLY A 629 26.34 -29.76 -11.88
CA GLY A 629 26.48 -30.50 -10.63
C GLY A 629 25.29 -30.31 -9.70
N TYR A 630 24.83 -29.06 -9.50
CA TYR A 630 23.63 -28.78 -8.72
C TYR A 630 22.38 -29.41 -9.33
N PHE A 631 22.22 -29.33 -10.65
CA PHE A 631 21.13 -29.98 -11.38
C PHE A 631 21.13 -31.50 -11.17
N SER A 632 22.28 -32.17 -11.35
CA SER A 632 22.42 -33.61 -11.14
C SER A 632 22.02 -34.03 -9.71
N ASN A 633 22.37 -33.21 -8.71
CA ASN A 633 22.02 -33.47 -7.31
C ASN A 633 20.52 -33.30 -7.05
N VAL A 634 19.90 -32.25 -7.59
CA VAL A 634 18.46 -31.97 -7.41
C VAL A 634 17.59 -32.97 -8.17
N CYS A 635 18.01 -33.34 -9.40
CA CYS A 635 17.25 -34.24 -10.27
C CYS A 635 17.56 -35.72 -10.06
N GLN A 636 18.54 -36.05 -9.22
CA GLN A 636 18.99 -37.43 -8.95
C GLN A 636 19.38 -38.19 -10.23
N THR A 637 19.95 -37.48 -11.20
CA THR A 637 20.41 -38.00 -12.50
C THR A 637 21.91 -37.78 -12.64
N PRO A 638 22.75 -38.64 -12.05
CA PRO A 638 24.20 -38.46 -12.08
C PRO A 638 24.73 -38.33 -13.51
N GLY A 639 25.44 -37.23 -13.80
CA GLY A 639 26.05 -36.98 -15.10
C GLY A 639 25.11 -36.34 -16.13
N ALA A 640 23.85 -36.06 -15.80
CA ALA A 640 22.97 -35.28 -16.67
C ALA A 640 23.46 -33.83 -16.74
N THR A 641 23.61 -33.32 -17.97
CA THR A 641 23.94 -31.91 -18.23
C THR A 641 22.67 -31.21 -18.69
N PRO A 642 22.11 -30.28 -17.88
CA PRO A 642 20.92 -29.57 -18.30
C PRO A 642 21.24 -28.59 -19.42
N GLN A 643 20.23 -28.26 -20.22
CA GLN A 643 20.27 -27.05 -21.02
C GLN A 643 20.20 -25.84 -20.09
N VAL A 644 21.30 -25.10 -19.98
CA VAL A 644 21.37 -23.92 -19.11
C VAL A 644 20.93 -22.69 -19.89
N TYR A 645 19.89 -22.03 -19.39
CA TYR A 645 19.40 -20.75 -19.88
C TYR A 645 19.86 -19.64 -18.94
N VAL A 646 20.41 -18.58 -19.51
CA VAL A 646 20.81 -17.38 -18.80
C VAL A 646 19.77 -16.30 -19.06
N GLN A 647 19.14 -15.82 -18.00
CA GLN A 647 18.27 -14.66 -18.02
C GLN A 647 19.12 -13.40 -17.98
N GLU A 648 19.18 -12.68 -19.09
CA GLU A 648 19.92 -11.42 -19.23
C GLU A 648 19.09 -10.37 -19.99
N GLN A 649 19.49 -9.11 -19.84
CA GLN A 649 18.92 -7.99 -20.60
C GLN A 649 19.80 -7.79 -21.84
N ILE A 650 19.26 -7.97 -23.04
CA ILE A 650 20.04 -7.84 -24.28
C ILE A 650 19.57 -6.63 -25.08
N GLY A 651 20.51 -5.83 -25.55
CA GLY A 651 20.31 -4.61 -26.33
C GLY A 651 20.05 -4.87 -27.81
N GLY A 652 20.14 -3.80 -28.62
CA GLY A 652 20.03 -3.89 -30.07
C GLY A 652 18.66 -4.34 -30.62
N THR A 653 17.61 -4.39 -29.79
CA THR A 653 16.30 -4.89 -30.24
C THR A 653 15.38 -3.78 -30.75
N THR A 654 14.54 -4.13 -31.73
CA THR A 654 13.42 -3.30 -32.18
C THR A 654 12.11 -4.00 -31.88
N ARG A 655 11.27 -3.37 -31.08
CA ARG A 655 9.96 -3.87 -30.64
C ARG A 655 8.83 -3.11 -31.29
N VAL A 656 7.71 -3.79 -31.53
CA VAL A 656 6.46 -3.17 -31.96
C VAL A 656 5.36 -3.56 -30.99
N TYR A 657 4.76 -2.55 -30.36
CA TYR A 657 3.57 -2.67 -29.53
C TYR A 657 2.42 -2.06 -30.29
N GLN A 658 1.30 -2.76 -30.42
CA GLN A 658 0.13 -2.24 -31.10
C GLN A 658 -1.13 -2.90 -30.59
N GLY A 659 -2.25 -2.20 -30.65
CA GLY A 659 -3.48 -2.76 -30.11
C GLY A 659 -4.65 -1.81 -30.11
N VAL A 660 -5.75 -2.33 -29.58
CA VAL A 660 -6.99 -1.59 -29.37
C VAL A 660 -7.51 -1.92 -27.98
N SER A 661 -7.92 -0.90 -27.23
CA SER A 661 -8.62 -1.06 -25.96
C SER A 661 -9.95 -0.32 -26.00
N ALA A 662 -11.01 -0.99 -25.56
CA ALA A 662 -12.35 -0.46 -25.43
C ALA A 662 -12.80 -0.60 -23.97
N THR A 663 -13.50 0.41 -23.47
CA THR A 663 -14.08 0.40 -22.12
C THR A 663 -15.37 1.19 -22.14
N ALA A 664 -16.38 0.71 -21.43
CA ALA A 664 -17.64 1.42 -21.28
C ALA A 664 -18.03 1.50 -19.82
N ARG A 665 -18.86 2.48 -19.48
CA ARG A 665 -19.63 2.55 -18.24
C ARG A 665 -21.07 2.71 -18.65
N ILE A 666 -21.91 1.72 -18.36
CA ILE A 666 -23.30 1.64 -18.83
C ILE A 666 -24.21 1.54 -17.61
N GLY A 667 -24.99 2.58 -17.34
CA GLY A 667 -26.07 2.54 -16.37
C GLY A 667 -27.30 1.87 -16.96
N ILE A 668 -27.62 0.65 -16.52
CA ILE A 668 -28.85 -0.07 -16.89
C ILE A 668 -30.07 0.50 -16.14
N GLY A 669 -29.83 1.25 -15.07
CA GLY A 669 -30.83 1.98 -14.32
C GLY A 669 -30.18 2.95 -13.33
N PRO A 670 -30.94 3.51 -12.38
CA PRO A 670 -30.39 4.40 -11.35
C PRO A 670 -29.42 3.69 -10.40
N ASN A 671 -29.50 2.36 -10.34
CA ASN A 671 -28.89 1.53 -9.31
C ASN A 671 -27.99 0.43 -9.86
N VAL A 672 -27.84 0.29 -11.18
CA VAL A 672 -27.04 -0.77 -11.78
C VAL A 672 -26.11 -0.16 -12.82
N VAL A 673 -24.81 -0.37 -12.63
CA VAL A 673 -23.74 0.07 -13.51
C VAL A 673 -22.95 -1.14 -13.99
N LEU A 674 -22.79 -1.27 -15.30
CA LEU A 674 -21.88 -2.21 -15.93
C LEU A 674 -20.64 -1.47 -16.42
N ILE A 675 -19.48 -2.09 -16.25
CA ILE A 675 -18.20 -1.57 -16.74
C ILE A 675 -17.50 -2.69 -17.55
N PRO A 676 -17.91 -2.93 -18.80
CA PRO A 676 -17.19 -3.83 -19.68
C PRO A 676 -15.88 -3.19 -20.15
N SER A 677 -14.84 -4.00 -20.27
CA SER A 677 -13.55 -3.62 -20.79
C SER A 677 -12.98 -4.73 -21.69
N TYR A 678 -12.25 -4.35 -22.72
CA TYR A 678 -11.60 -5.27 -23.65
C TYR A 678 -10.32 -4.64 -24.17
N SER A 679 -9.24 -5.41 -24.23
CA SER A 679 -7.98 -4.98 -24.82
C SER A 679 -7.43 -6.09 -25.70
N THR A 680 -6.95 -5.72 -26.87
CA THR A 680 -6.05 -6.54 -27.67
C THR A 680 -4.68 -5.86 -27.75
N THR A 681 -3.63 -6.65 -27.52
CA THR A 681 -2.26 -6.16 -27.36
C THR A 681 -1.28 -7.08 -28.09
N GLY A 682 -0.79 -6.64 -29.23
CA GLY A 682 0.34 -7.23 -29.92
C GLY A 682 1.65 -6.62 -29.40
N ALA A 683 2.57 -7.46 -28.94
CA ALA A 683 3.91 -7.08 -28.51
C ALA A 683 4.90 -8.01 -29.20
N THR A 684 5.66 -7.51 -30.18
CA THR A 684 6.51 -8.34 -31.04
C THR A 684 7.92 -7.76 -31.14
N VAL A 685 8.91 -8.62 -31.39
CA VAL A 685 10.30 -8.21 -31.66
C VAL A 685 10.56 -8.33 -33.16
N THR A 686 10.86 -7.23 -33.83
CA THR A 686 11.02 -7.16 -35.31
C THR A 686 12.47 -7.16 -35.76
N ALA A 687 13.39 -6.76 -34.88
CA ALA A 687 14.83 -6.91 -35.06
C ALA A 687 15.46 -7.22 -33.71
N ALA A 688 16.49 -8.05 -33.69
CA ALA A 688 17.07 -8.55 -32.46
C ALA A 688 18.58 -8.79 -32.65
N ASP A 689 19.33 -8.72 -31.55
CA ASP A 689 20.73 -9.15 -31.48
C ASP A 689 20.88 -10.60 -31.99
N PRO A 690 22.01 -10.97 -32.63
CA PRO A 690 22.24 -12.34 -33.10
C PRO A 690 22.10 -13.42 -32.02
N ARG A 691 22.30 -13.11 -30.73
CA ARG A 691 22.01 -14.01 -29.60
C ARG A 691 20.56 -14.50 -29.58
N TYR A 692 19.63 -13.71 -30.13
CA TYR A 692 18.22 -14.09 -30.28
C TYR A 692 17.92 -14.91 -31.53
N THR A 693 18.79 -14.86 -32.52
CA THR A 693 18.67 -15.68 -33.73
C THR A 693 19.25 -17.09 -33.56
N GLY A 694 19.84 -17.40 -32.40
CA GLY A 694 20.23 -18.76 -32.04
C GLY A 694 19.01 -19.69 -32.04
N LEU A 695 19.22 -21.00 -32.09
CA LEU A 695 18.12 -21.97 -32.21
C LEU A 695 17.25 -22.10 -30.94
N ASP A 696 17.66 -21.50 -29.83
CA ASP A 696 17.06 -21.76 -28.51
C ASP A 696 16.60 -20.49 -27.78
N SER A 697 16.33 -19.38 -28.48
CA SER A 697 15.79 -18.19 -27.82
C SER A 697 14.28 -18.29 -27.64
N THR A 698 13.79 -17.87 -26.48
CA THR A 698 12.34 -17.69 -26.25
C THR A 698 11.75 -16.49 -27.00
N LEU A 699 12.59 -15.66 -27.62
CA LEU A 699 12.14 -14.56 -28.48
C LEU A 699 12.22 -14.98 -29.95
N VAL A 700 11.07 -15.21 -30.55
CA VAL A 700 10.96 -15.47 -31.99
C VAL A 700 10.63 -14.15 -32.70
N LEU A 701 11.39 -13.83 -33.76
CA LEU A 701 11.19 -12.60 -34.52
C LEU A 701 9.80 -12.57 -35.17
N ASN A 702 9.13 -11.43 -35.05
CA ASN A 702 7.76 -11.15 -35.51
C ASN A 702 6.67 -11.97 -34.82
N GLU A 703 7.00 -12.70 -33.75
CA GLU A 703 6.01 -13.37 -32.90
C GLU A 703 5.73 -12.58 -31.62
N GLN A 704 4.65 -12.96 -30.94
CA GLN A 704 4.26 -12.35 -29.68
C GLN A 704 5.31 -12.67 -28.60
N ILE A 705 5.77 -11.65 -27.88
CA ILE A 705 6.68 -11.81 -26.74
C ILE A 705 6.02 -12.73 -25.70
N PRO A 706 6.74 -13.76 -25.18
CA PRO A 706 6.19 -14.67 -24.19
C PRO A 706 5.64 -13.96 -22.95
N GLY A 707 4.53 -14.45 -22.41
CA GLY A 707 3.90 -13.91 -21.21
C GLY A 707 3.12 -12.60 -21.42
N ARG A 708 2.93 -12.16 -22.67
CA ARG A 708 2.07 -11.03 -23.03
C ARG A 708 0.78 -11.53 -23.70
N PRO A 709 -0.37 -11.55 -23.00
CA PRO A 709 -1.60 -12.08 -23.56
C PRO A 709 -2.13 -11.16 -24.66
N LEU A 710 -2.51 -11.74 -25.81
CA LEU A 710 -3.05 -10.99 -26.94
C LEU A 710 -4.41 -10.36 -26.63
N HIS A 711 -5.22 -11.02 -25.80
CA HIS A 711 -6.56 -10.58 -25.44
C HIS A 711 -6.72 -10.54 -23.92
N THR A 712 -7.26 -9.44 -23.41
CA THR A 712 -7.78 -9.35 -22.04
C THR A 712 -9.17 -8.73 -22.09
N ALA A 713 -10.08 -9.21 -21.23
CA ALA A 713 -11.42 -8.66 -21.12
C ALA A 713 -11.85 -8.59 -19.66
N GLY A 714 -12.72 -7.64 -19.36
CA GLY A 714 -13.27 -7.43 -18.02
C GLY A 714 -14.75 -7.10 -18.09
N LEU A 715 -15.51 -7.50 -17.08
CA LEU A 715 -16.85 -7.01 -16.84
C LEU A 715 -17.03 -6.80 -15.35
N THR A 716 -17.17 -5.54 -14.93
CA THR A 716 -17.57 -5.20 -13.56
C THR A 716 -19.04 -4.87 -13.50
N VAL A 717 -19.75 -5.42 -12.54
CA VAL A 717 -21.15 -5.15 -12.20
C VAL A 717 -21.19 -4.50 -10.83
N ASP A 718 -21.83 -3.35 -10.73
CA ASP A 718 -22.11 -2.65 -9.48
C ASP A 718 -23.62 -2.39 -9.40
N ALA A 719 -24.28 -3.04 -8.45
CA ALA A 719 -25.73 -3.00 -8.29
C ALA A 719 -26.15 -2.63 -6.86
N LEU A 720 -26.74 -1.46 -6.66
CA LEU A 720 -27.24 -0.98 -5.38
C LEU A 720 -28.73 -1.31 -5.18
N TYR A 721 -29.03 -2.23 -4.27
CA TYR A 721 -30.38 -2.42 -3.76
C TYR A 721 -30.73 -1.33 -2.73
N ALA A 722 -31.20 -0.19 -3.26
CA ALA A 722 -31.46 1.02 -2.48
C ALA A 722 -32.35 0.85 -1.21
N PRO A 723 -33.40 0.00 -1.19
CA PRO A 723 -34.23 -0.17 0.02
C PRO A 723 -33.44 -0.69 1.23
N ALA A 724 -32.44 -1.54 1.01
CA ALA A 724 -31.62 -2.10 2.08
C ALA A 724 -30.20 -1.51 2.13
N GLN A 725 -29.86 -0.56 1.24
CA GLN A 725 -28.47 -0.05 1.10
C GLN A 725 -27.43 -1.17 0.94
N VAL A 726 -27.84 -2.26 0.27
CA VAL A 726 -26.97 -3.39 -0.07
C VAL A 726 -26.45 -3.18 -1.49
N GLU A 727 -25.14 -3.18 -1.64
CA GLU A 727 -24.42 -3.08 -2.90
C GLU A 727 -23.89 -4.47 -3.27
N LEU A 728 -24.29 -4.98 -4.44
CA LEU A 728 -23.81 -6.22 -5.02
C LEU A 728 -22.74 -5.89 -6.05
N LEU A 729 -21.59 -6.54 -5.91
CA LEU A 729 -20.41 -6.29 -6.71
C LEU A 729 -19.97 -7.60 -7.37
N ALA A 730 -19.63 -7.55 -8.65
CA ALA A 730 -19.01 -8.68 -9.33
C ALA A 730 -18.00 -8.17 -10.36
N ASN A 731 -16.89 -8.88 -10.53
CA ASN A 731 -15.93 -8.64 -11.59
C ASN A 731 -15.53 -9.98 -12.23
N ALA A 732 -15.70 -10.08 -13.54
CA ALA A 732 -15.19 -11.19 -14.33
C ALA A 732 -14.02 -10.68 -15.18
N ARG A 733 -12.85 -11.32 -15.09
CA ARG A 733 -11.64 -10.98 -15.86
C ARG A 733 -11.20 -12.18 -16.67
N TYR A 734 -11.17 -12.02 -17.99
CA TYR A 734 -10.62 -12.99 -18.94
C TYR A 734 -9.20 -12.61 -19.33
N VAL A 735 -8.30 -13.59 -19.32
CA VAL A 735 -6.92 -13.46 -19.81
C VAL A 735 -6.69 -14.54 -20.86
N GLY A 736 -6.25 -14.12 -22.05
CA GLY A 736 -5.99 -14.99 -23.19
C GLY A 736 -4.78 -15.91 -23.01
N ALA A 737 -4.47 -16.63 -24.09
CA ALA A 737 -3.25 -17.44 -24.18
C ALA A 737 -1.99 -16.55 -24.13
N ASN A 738 -0.84 -17.16 -23.88
CA ASN A 738 0.44 -16.46 -23.70
C ASN A 738 0.40 -15.45 -22.54
N ASN A 739 -0.32 -15.77 -21.45
CA ASN A 739 -0.32 -14.98 -20.23
C ASN A 739 0.97 -15.16 -19.42
N ASN A 740 1.26 -14.22 -18.52
CA ASN A 740 2.46 -14.22 -17.66
C ASN A 740 2.52 -15.38 -16.65
N GLN A 741 1.44 -16.15 -16.53
CA GLN A 741 1.33 -17.34 -15.70
C GLN A 741 1.61 -18.64 -16.47
N PHE A 742 1.79 -18.58 -17.80
CA PHE A 742 2.06 -19.74 -18.65
C PHE A 742 1.02 -20.87 -18.51
N ILE A 743 -0.24 -20.51 -18.25
CA ILE A 743 -1.40 -21.43 -18.17
C ILE A 743 -2.33 -21.23 -19.36
N ALA A 744 -3.29 -22.14 -19.53
CA ALA A 744 -4.36 -22.00 -20.51
C ALA A 744 -5.14 -20.67 -20.30
N PRO A 745 -5.81 -20.14 -21.34
CA PRO A 745 -6.70 -18.99 -21.17
C PRO A 745 -7.73 -19.24 -20.07
N TYR A 746 -7.98 -18.24 -19.23
CA TYR A 746 -8.85 -18.40 -18.07
C TYR A 746 -9.73 -17.18 -17.82
N THR A 747 -10.80 -17.38 -17.06
CA THR A 747 -11.65 -16.32 -16.54
C THR A 747 -11.73 -16.42 -15.02
N ILE A 748 -11.29 -15.40 -14.31
CA ILE A 748 -11.48 -15.28 -12.86
C ILE A 748 -12.74 -14.49 -12.60
N VAL A 749 -13.57 -14.96 -11.66
CA VAL A 749 -14.74 -14.22 -11.20
C VAL A 749 -14.58 -13.92 -9.72
N ASN A 750 -14.70 -12.64 -9.37
CA ASN A 750 -14.74 -12.13 -8.01
C ASN A 750 -16.16 -11.59 -7.75
N ALA A 751 -16.70 -11.84 -6.57
CA ALA A 751 -18.04 -11.41 -6.19
C ALA A 751 -18.06 -10.90 -4.76
N GLY A 752 -18.89 -9.90 -4.46
CA GLY A 752 -18.99 -9.35 -3.12
C GLY A 752 -20.31 -8.66 -2.83
N VAL A 753 -20.57 -8.49 -1.56
CA VAL A 753 -21.73 -7.77 -1.01
C VAL A 753 -21.20 -6.74 -0.02
N SER A 754 -21.61 -5.49 -0.22
CA SER A 754 -21.25 -4.34 0.60
C SER A 754 -22.53 -3.77 1.23
N HIS A 755 -22.50 -3.49 2.53
CA HIS A 755 -23.62 -2.89 3.25
C HIS A 755 -23.14 -1.71 4.09
N ALA A 756 -23.81 -0.57 3.95
CA ALA A 756 -23.50 0.64 4.71
C ALA A 756 -24.19 0.62 6.08
N PHE A 757 -23.41 0.61 7.16
CA PHE A 757 -23.85 0.69 8.55
C PHE A 757 -23.62 2.10 9.11
N GLY A 758 -24.46 3.06 8.73
CA GLY A 758 -24.34 4.45 9.19
C GLY A 758 -23.02 5.10 8.77
N ILE A 759 -22.09 5.29 9.71
CA ILE A 759 -20.75 5.83 9.42
C ILE A 759 -19.76 4.79 8.88
N GLY A 760 -20.11 3.51 8.94
CA GLY A 760 -19.27 2.41 8.48
C GLY A 760 -19.80 1.69 7.25
N ARG A 761 -18.96 0.84 6.65
CA ARG A 761 -19.30 -0.08 5.56
C ARG A 761 -18.64 -1.41 5.82
N LEU A 762 -19.45 -2.47 5.81
CA LEU A 762 -18.99 -3.86 5.83
C LEU A 762 -19.04 -4.39 4.40
N THR A 763 -17.98 -5.03 3.95
CA THR A 763 -17.93 -5.70 2.64
C THR A 763 -17.45 -7.12 2.85
N PHE A 764 -18.20 -8.08 2.35
CA PHE A 764 -17.77 -9.46 2.21
C PHE A 764 -17.51 -9.71 0.73
N PHE A 765 -16.37 -10.27 0.37
CA PHE A 765 -16.13 -10.69 -1.01
C PHE A 765 -15.36 -12.01 -1.08
N GLU A 766 -15.61 -12.72 -2.18
CA GLU A 766 -14.97 -13.96 -2.58
C GLU A 766 -14.19 -13.70 -3.86
N SER A 767 -12.90 -14.03 -3.84
CA SER A 767 -12.01 -13.97 -4.99
C SER A 767 -11.86 -15.35 -5.61
N ASN A 768 -11.79 -15.42 -6.94
CA ASN A 768 -11.74 -16.65 -7.72
C ASN A 768 -12.86 -17.65 -7.32
N VAL A 769 -14.11 -17.20 -7.43
CA VAL A 769 -15.34 -17.94 -7.06
C VAL A 769 -15.42 -19.32 -7.69
N PHE A 770 -14.78 -19.56 -8.84
CA PHE A 770 -14.80 -20.87 -9.51
C PHE A 770 -13.52 -21.68 -9.35
N ASN A 771 -12.54 -21.17 -8.60
CA ASN A 771 -11.25 -21.81 -8.40
C ASN A 771 -10.55 -22.16 -9.75
N THR A 772 -10.71 -21.27 -10.73
CA THR A 772 -10.29 -21.49 -12.12
C THR A 772 -8.78 -21.45 -12.26
N GLU A 773 -8.20 -22.51 -12.84
CA GLU A 773 -6.75 -22.69 -13.03
C GLU A 773 -5.94 -22.43 -11.74
N SER A 774 -6.49 -22.79 -10.59
CA SER A 774 -5.87 -22.53 -9.29
C SER A 774 -4.96 -23.65 -8.82
N GLY A 775 -4.02 -23.33 -7.95
CA GLY A 775 -3.11 -24.32 -7.35
C GLY A 775 -2.15 -23.66 -6.37
N ASN A 776 -1.53 -24.48 -5.53
CA ASN A 776 -0.58 -23.99 -4.52
C ASN A 776 0.86 -23.96 -5.05
N PHE A 777 1.19 -24.86 -5.97
CA PHE A 777 2.50 -24.97 -6.61
C PHE A 777 2.40 -24.64 -8.09
N SER A 778 3.46 -24.02 -8.59
CA SER A 778 3.74 -23.91 -10.02
C SER A 778 4.24 -25.26 -10.51
N THR A 779 3.63 -25.81 -11.56
CA THR A 779 3.95 -27.18 -12.03
C THR A 779 4.09 -27.20 -13.55
N LEU A 780 4.57 -28.29 -14.11
CA LEU A 780 4.49 -28.49 -15.57
C LEU A 780 3.14 -29.04 -16.03
N GLN A 781 2.33 -29.52 -15.09
CA GLN A 781 0.96 -29.84 -15.39
C GLN A 781 0.26 -28.53 -15.78
N TYR A 782 -0.28 -28.48 -17.00
CA TYR A 782 -0.92 -27.30 -17.60
C TYR A 782 0.01 -26.18 -18.08
N ALA A 783 1.33 -26.38 -18.01
CA ALA A 783 2.29 -25.45 -18.61
C ALA A 783 2.05 -25.34 -20.11
N GLN A 784 1.89 -24.10 -20.60
CA GLN A 784 1.85 -23.83 -22.02
C GLN A 784 3.27 -23.77 -22.59
N PRO A 785 3.55 -24.48 -23.70
CA PRO A 785 4.87 -24.44 -24.33
C PRO A 785 5.18 -23.05 -24.89
N ILE A 786 6.42 -22.60 -24.69
CA ILE A 786 6.94 -21.37 -25.29
C ILE A 786 7.76 -21.78 -26.52
N ALA A 787 7.39 -21.30 -27.71
CA ALA A 787 8.13 -21.59 -28.92
C ALA A 787 9.57 -21.03 -28.84
N LEU A 788 10.53 -21.79 -29.39
CA LEU A 788 11.91 -21.36 -29.53
C LEU A 788 12.22 -20.99 -30.98
N SER A 789 13.13 -20.04 -31.18
CA SER A 789 13.50 -19.48 -32.49
C SER A 789 14.05 -20.49 -33.50
N GLY A 790 14.65 -21.60 -33.06
CA GLY A 790 15.15 -22.70 -33.89
C GLY A 790 14.19 -23.87 -34.05
N GLY A 791 12.96 -23.74 -33.57
CA GLY A 791 12.00 -24.84 -33.46
C GLY A 791 12.06 -25.52 -32.09
N GLY A 792 11.02 -26.30 -31.78
CA GLY A 792 10.83 -26.87 -30.45
C GLY A 792 10.20 -25.88 -29.46
N PHE A 793 10.22 -26.24 -28.18
CA PHE A 793 9.52 -25.51 -27.14
C PHE A 793 10.24 -25.59 -25.79
N LEU A 794 10.24 -24.48 -25.05
CA LEU A 794 10.60 -24.44 -23.64
C LEU A 794 9.34 -24.53 -22.78
N LEU A 795 9.31 -25.52 -21.88
CA LEU A 795 8.25 -25.65 -20.88
C LEU A 795 8.64 -24.91 -19.60
N GLN A 796 8.08 -23.72 -19.41
CA GLN A 796 8.15 -23.01 -18.13
C GLN A 796 7.04 -23.49 -17.19
N ALA A 797 7.31 -23.52 -15.88
CA ALA A 797 6.31 -23.89 -14.89
C ALA A 797 5.07 -22.99 -15.00
N ALA A 798 3.90 -23.60 -15.20
CA ALA A 798 2.61 -22.94 -15.08
C ALA A 798 2.46 -22.40 -13.66
N ARG A 799 2.16 -21.11 -13.51
CA ARG A 799 1.94 -20.42 -12.24
C ARG A 799 0.44 -20.29 -12.02
N PRO A 800 -0.20 -21.26 -11.35
CA PRO A 800 -1.66 -21.27 -11.29
C PRO A 800 -2.19 -20.04 -10.55
N ASN A 801 -3.44 -19.69 -10.79
CA ASN A 801 -4.12 -18.61 -10.08
C ASN A 801 -4.15 -18.88 -8.57
N ALA A 802 -4.25 -17.81 -7.79
CA ALA A 802 -4.49 -17.94 -6.37
C ALA A 802 -5.78 -18.77 -6.15
N PRO A 803 -5.78 -19.72 -5.19
CA PRO A 803 -6.99 -20.43 -4.82
C PRO A 803 -8.08 -19.48 -4.38
N ARG A 804 -9.33 -19.97 -4.45
CA ARG A 804 -10.49 -19.25 -3.93
C ARG A 804 -10.24 -18.73 -2.52
N SER A 805 -10.50 -17.44 -2.30
CA SER A 805 -10.30 -16.79 -1.01
C SER A 805 -11.51 -15.96 -0.61
N PHE A 806 -11.75 -15.85 0.70
CA PHE A 806 -12.83 -15.03 1.26
C PHE A 806 -12.20 -13.91 2.09
N THR A 807 -12.74 -12.71 1.95
CA THR A 807 -12.29 -11.53 2.68
C THR A 807 -13.50 -10.78 3.24
N LEU A 808 -13.46 -10.48 4.53
CA LEU A 808 -14.40 -9.60 5.20
C LEU A 808 -13.68 -8.30 5.55
N SER A 809 -14.19 -7.17 5.09
CA SER A 809 -13.66 -5.84 5.40
C SER A 809 -14.68 -4.95 6.06
N TYR A 810 -14.22 -4.12 6.98
CA TYR A 810 -15.01 -3.08 7.64
C TYR A 810 -14.25 -1.76 7.59
N SER A 811 -14.92 -0.71 7.15
CA SER A 811 -14.35 0.64 7.08
C SER A 811 -15.27 1.65 7.73
N ILE A 812 -14.70 2.66 8.39
CA ILE A 812 -15.40 3.81 8.98
C ILE A 812 -14.64 5.06 8.57
N ASN A 813 -15.37 6.07 8.12
CA ASN A 813 -14.84 7.43 7.96
C ASN A 813 -15.63 8.37 8.88
N THR A 814 -14.99 8.95 9.88
CA THR A 814 -15.58 9.94 10.80
C THR A 814 -14.99 11.33 10.52
N GLY A 815 -15.67 12.39 11.00
CA GLY A 815 -15.24 13.78 10.80
C GLY A 815 -16.43 14.72 10.57
N ALA A 816 -16.37 15.91 11.18
CA ALA A 816 -17.46 16.88 11.10
C ALA A 816 -17.70 17.28 9.65
N ARG A 817 -18.91 17.01 9.13
CA ARG A 817 -19.42 17.61 7.89
C ARG A 817 -20.02 18.97 8.26
N PRO A 818 -19.33 20.11 8.08
CA PRO A 818 -19.96 21.40 8.24
C PRO A 818 -20.97 21.50 7.10
N GLY A 819 -22.25 21.63 7.43
CA GLY A 819 -23.33 21.67 6.43
C GLY A 819 -24.03 20.34 6.13
N ALA A 820 -23.83 19.28 6.92
CA ALA A 820 -24.80 18.17 6.97
C ALA A 820 -26.06 18.58 7.75
N GLY A 821 -26.68 19.70 7.36
CA GLY A 821 -28.10 19.87 7.57
C GLY A 821 -28.78 18.70 6.87
N LEU A 822 -29.72 18.06 7.55
CA LEU A 822 -30.58 17.01 7.03
C LEU A 822 -31.30 17.50 5.76
N SER A 823 -30.64 17.48 4.61
CA SER A 823 -31.32 17.34 3.34
C SER A 823 -31.81 15.90 3.29
N ARG A 824 -32.93 15.65 3.98
CA ARG A 824 -33.86 14.61 3.55
C ARG A 824 -33.99 14.81 2.06
N GLY A 825 -33.51 13.86 1.27
CA GLY A 825 -33.82 13.84 -0.15
C GLY A 825 -35.32 14.02 -0.28
N ALA A 826 -35.74 15.13 -0.88
CA ALA A 826 -37.13 15.41 -1.22
C ALA A 826 -37.55 14.50 -2.38
N ARG A 827 -37.53 13.18 -2.13
CA ARG A 827 -38.08 12.13 -2.97
C ARG A 827 -38.67 11.08 -2.01
N GLY A 828 -39.83 11.39 -1.45
CA GLY A 828 -40.56 10.44 -0.61
C GLY A 828 -41.34 11.07 0.55
N THR A 829 -42.17 12.08 0.29
CA THR A 829 -43.29 12.38 1.19
C THR A 829 -44.57 11.90 0.54
N ALA A 830 -44.77 10.59 0.57
CA ALA A 830 -46.08 9.97 0.59
C ALA A 830 -45.89 8.59 1.25
N THR A 831 -46.68 8.33 2.29
CA THR A 831 -46.91 7.01 2.93
C THR A 831 -45.71 6.35 3.63
N ILE A 832 -45.62 6.52 4.95
CA ILE A 832 -45.96 5.49 5.95
C ILE A 832 -45.58 6.03 7.34
N ALA A 833 -46.62 6.26 8.15
CA ALA A 833 -46.55 6.34 9.60
C ALA A 833 -47.23 5.07 10.15
N ALA A 834 -46.83 4.67 11.37
CA ALA A 834 -47.18 3.43 12.08
C ALA A 834 -46.31 2.22 11.67
N THR A 835 -45.66 1.48 12.57
CA THR A 835 -46.02 1.05 13.93
C THR A 835 -44.80 0.86 14.83
N ALA A 836 -45.03 1.01 16.13
CA ALA A 836 -44.10 0.81 17.24
C ALA A 836 -44.14 -0.64 17.80
N ASN A 837 -43.13 -0.93 18.62
CA ASN A 837 -43.03 -1.91 19.72
C ASN A 837 -42.75 -3.39 19.39
N ALA A 838 -41.60 -3.89 19.88
CA ALA A 838 -41.49 -5.18 20.56
C ALA A 838 -40.23 -5.23 21.46
N GLU A 839 -40.44 -5.64 22.71
CA GLU A 839 -39.47 -5.86 23.77
C GLU A 839 -38.75 -7.22 23.65
N GLY A 840 -37.60 -7.35 24.32
CA GLY A 840 -37.25 -8.57 25.08
C GLY A 840 -36.05 -9.41 24.61
N GLY A 841 -35.05 -9.54 25.50
CA GLY A 841 -34.12 -10.69 25.52
C GLY A 841 -32.65 -10.35 25.78
N GLN A 842 -32.20 -10.37 27.05
CA GLN A 842 -30.77 -10.33 27.40
C GLN A 842 -30.19 -11.74 27.58
N PRO A 843 -29.05 -12.10 26.95
CA PRO A 843 -28.24 -13.23 27.36
C PRO A 843 -27.13 -12.80 28.34
N ARG A 844 -27.05 -13.52 29.47
CA ARG A 844 -25.99 -13.38 30.48
C ARG A 844 -24.68 -13.96 29.95
N GLY A 845 -23.65 -13.12 29.82
CA GLY A 845 -22.27 -13.51 29.56
C GLY A 845 -21.32 -12.88 30.59
N LEU A 846 -20.24 -13.58 30.96
CA LEU A 846 -19.27 -13.19 31.99
C LEU A 846 -18.63 -11.83 31.70
N GLY A 847 -19.09 -10.81 32.42
CA GLY A 847 -18.81 -9.40 32.14
C GLY A 847 -17.53 -8.85 32.76
N PHE A 848 -16.64 -8.37 31.89
CA PHE A 848 -16.05 -7.03 32.07
C PHE A 848 -16.91 -6.07 31.24
N GLY A 849 -18.09 -5.71 31.78
CA GLY A 849 -18.93 -4.69 31.16
C GLY A 849 -18.20 -3.35 31.08
N ASN A 850 -18.59 -2.51 30.12
CA ASN A 850 -18.11 -1.13 29.99
C ASN A 850 -18.02 -0.46 31.38
N LEU A 851 -16.81 -0.09 31.80
CA LEU A 851 -16.60 0.67 33.04
C LEU A 851 -17.19 2.07 32.87
N LYS A 852 -18.49 2.22 33.12
CA LYS A 852 -19.18 3.50 33.13
C LYS A 852 -18.99 4.12 34.51
N PHE A 853 -18.05 5.04 34.63
CA PHE A 853 -17.89 5.79 35.86
C PHE A 853 -19.06 6.77 36.01
N ILE A 854 -19.75 6.72 37.15
CA ILE A 854 -20.82 7.64 37.52
C ILE A 854 -20.19 8.69 38.45
N PRO A 855 -20.35 10.01 38.20
CA PRO A 855 -19.92 11.02 39.14
C PRO A 855 -20.64 10.84 40.49
N PRO A 856 -19.99 11.11 41.63
CA PRO A 856 -20.67 11.04 42.92
C PRO A 856 -21.83 12.05 42.94
N PRO A 857 -22.99 11.69 43.54
CA PRO A 857 -24.04 12.67 43.81
C PRO A 857 -23.49 13.85 44.62
N PRO A 858 -24.05 15.06 44.48
CA PRO A 858 -23.61 16.22 45.27
C PRO A 858 -23.58 15.90 46.77
N GLY A 859 -22.44 16.12 47.43
CA GLY A 859 -22.24 15.86 48.86
C GLY A 859 -21.79 14.44 49.23
N VAL A 860 -21.61 13.53 48.27
CA VAL A 860 -21.10 12.17 48.50
C VAL A 860 -19.59 12.13 48.26
N ASP A 861 -18.84 11.50 49.17
CA ASP A 861 -17.40 11.30 49.02
C ASP A 861 -17.11 10.47 47.74
N PRO A 862 -16.28 10.95 46.79
CA PRO A 862 -15.91 10.19 45.60
C PRO A 862 -15.26 8.83 45.90
N LEU A 863 -14.70 8.62 47.09
CA LEU A 863 -14.11 7.35 47.53
C LEU A 863 -15.08 6.48 48.34
N SER A 864 -16.37 6.85 48.43
CA SER A 864 -17.40 5.97 48.99
C SER A 864 -17.87 4.91 47.99
N LEU A 865 -18.47 3.82 48.49
CA LEU A 865 -19.03 2.75 47.66
C LEU A 865 -20.21 3.27 46.83
N ALA A 866 -20.11 3.14 45.50
CA ALA A 866 -21.18 3.38 44.55
C ALA A 866 -22.11 2.15 44.45
N THR A 867 -22.84 1.84 45.53
CA THR A 867 -23.78 0.70 45.60
C THR A 867 -24.94 0.80 44.61
N SER A 868 -25.18 1.98 44.04
CA SER A 868 -26.15 2.20 42.97
C SER A 868 -25.71 1.66 41.61
N ARG A 869 -24.44 1.26 41.45
CA ARG A 869 -23.92 0.68 40.20
C ARG A 869 -24.32 -0.79 40.06
N PRO A 870 -24.92 -1.21 38.93
CA PRO A 870 -25.23 -2.62 38.68
C PRO A 870 -23.98 -3.52 38.69
N GLU A 871 -22.81 -2.96 38.38
CA GLU A 871 -21.54 -3.69 38.39
C GLU A 871 -20.96 -3.86 39.82
N CYS A 872 -21.42 -3.08 40.80
CA CYS A 872 -20.99 -3.18 42.19
C CYS A 872 -21.76 -4.27 42.95
N THR A 873 -21.52 -5.51 42.55
CA THR A 873 -22.19 -6.68 43.08
C THR A 873 -21.83 -6.91 44.57
N PRO A 874 -22.71 -7.56 45.37
CA PRO A 874 -22.49 -7.77 46.81
C PRO A 874 -21.17 -8.46 47.16
N ASP A 875 -20.64 -9.31 46.26
CA ASP A 875 -19.35 -9.99 46.41
C ASP A 875 -18.14 -9.06 46.22
N LEU A 876 -18.27 -7.99 45.43
CA LEU A 876 -17.21 -7.01 45.20
C LEU A 876 -17.19 -5.88 46.24
N GLN A 877 -18.32 -5.61 46.91
CA GLN A 877 -18.46 -4.51 47.87
C GLN A 877 -17.44 -4.54 49.03
N PRO A 878 -17.19 -5.67 49.73
CA PRO A 878 -16.23 -5.69 50.83
C PRO A 878 -14.79 -5.40 50.37
N GLN A 879 -14.43 -5.92 49.19
CA GLN A 879 -13.11 -5.71 48.60
C GLN A 879 -12.93 -4.27 48.11
N ALA A 880 -13.96 -3.72 47.46
CA ALA A 880 -13.98 -2.33 47.03
C ALA A 880 -13.90 -1.36 48.22
N GLN A 881 -14.64 -1.62 49.31
CA GLN A 881 -14.59 -0.78 50.51
C GLN A 881 -13.18 -0.73 51.11
N ARG A 882 -12.51 -1.89 51.17
CA ARG A 882 -11.13 -1.97 51.63
C ARG A 882 -10.18 -1.17 50.74
N VAL A 883 -10.24 -1.38 49.42
CA VAL A 883 -9.36 -0.69 48.47
C VAL A 883 -9.61 0.83 48.46
N LEU A 884 -10.87 1.27 48.50
CA LEU A 884 -11.24 2.68 48.49
C LEU A 884 -10.83 3.40 49.79
N SER A 885 -10.98 2.75 50.94
CA SER A 885 -10.49 3.31 52.22
C SER A 885 -8.96 3.44 52.25
N GLN A 886 -8.24 2.45 51.71
CA GLN A 886 -6.78 2.52 51.54
C GLN A 886 -6.37 3.62 50.55
N LEU A 887 -7.11 3.80 49.45
CA LEU A 887 -6.92 4.93 48.53
C LEU A 887 -7.17 6.28 49.21
N GLY A 888 -8.15 6.38 50.12
CA GLY A 888 -8.41 7.57 50.93
C GLY A 888 -7.26 7.89 51.89
N ALA A 889 -6.67 6.87 52.52
CA ALA A 889 -5.47 7.02 53.34
C ALA A 889 -4.26 7.45 52.49
N ALA A 890 -4.10 6.87 51.29
CA ALA A 890 -3.08 7.25 50.32
C ALA A 890 -3.21 8.71 49.89
N ALA A 891 -4.42 9.14 49.56
CA ALA A 891 -4.78 10.52 49.20
C ALA A 891 -4.44 11.50 50.33
N THR A 892 -4.83 11.16 51.56
CA THR A 892 -4.58 12.00 52.74
C THR A 892 -3.09 12.12 53.04
N ALA A 893 -2.34 11.01 52.95
CA ALA A 893 -0.89 11.02 53.14
C ALA A 893 -0.18 11.86 52.07
N TYR A 894 -0.57 11.70 50.80
CA TYR A 894 0.02 12.47 49.71
C TYR A 894 -0.26 13.96 49.85
N ALA A 895 -1.50 14.37 50.11
CA ALA A 895 -1.86 15.77 50.34
C ALA A 895 -1.11 16.39 51.54
N ALA A 896 -0.79 15.58 52.55
CA ALA A 896 0.04 16.01 53.69
C ALA A 896 1.55 16.03 53.40
N GLY A 897 1.99 15.74 52.17
CA GLY A 897 3.39 15.63 51.78
C GLY A 897 4.12 14.43 52.41
N LYS A 898 3.38 13.40 52.84
CA LYS A 898 3.93 12.17 53.42
C LYS A 898 4.04 11.07 52.35
N PRO A 899 4.91 10.06 52.54
CA PRO A 899 4.97 8.90 51.66
C PRO A 899 3.61 8.22 51.52
N VAL A 900 3.24 7.83 50.30
CA VAL A 900 1.96 7.20 50.00
C VAL A 900 1.96 5.77 50.55
N PRO A 901 1.05 5.39 51.50
CA PRO A 901 0.93 4.02 51.97
C PRO A 901 0.53 3.06 50.84
N ASP A 902 0.97 1.82 50.95
CA ASP A 902 0.65 0.75 50.00
C ASP A 902 -0.86 0.47 49.98
N VAL A 903 -1.41 0.22 48.78
CA VAL A 903 -2.82 -0.16 48.59
C VAL A 903 -2.88 -1.59 48.04
N GLU A 904 -3.69 -2.43 48.70
CA GLU A 904 -3.73 -3.86 48.43
C GLU A 904 -4.19 -4.13 46.98
N GLY A 905 -3.32 -4.78 46.19
CA GLY A 905 -3.59 -5.12 44.79
C GLY A 905 -3.54 -3.97 43.80
N LEU A 906 -3.20 -2.74 44.22
CA LEU A 906 -3.04 -1.58 43.35
C LEU A 906 -1.65 -0.96 43.46
N ALA A 907 -1.04 -0.69 42.31
CA ALA A 907 0.12 0.18 42.19
C ALA A 907 -0.39 1.61 42.02
N ILE A 908 0.06 2.52 42.89
CA ILE A 908 -0.34 3.93 42.89
C ILE A 908 0.85 4.79 42.48
N THR A 909 0.65 5.61 41.45
CA THR A 909 1.62 6.62 41.02
C THR A 909 1.04 8.01 41.23
N PRO A 910 1.54 8.82 42.18
CA PRO A 910 1.10 10.20 42.33
C PRO A 910 1.60 11.09 41.20
N HIS A 911 0.76 12.04 40.78
CA HIS A 911 1.08 13.08 39.82
C HIS A 911 0.58 14.43 40.34
N GLY A 912 1.36 15.50 40.15
CA GLY A 912 1.03 16.86 40.56
C GLY A 912 1.74 17.33 41.83
N ASP A 913 1.32 18.48 42.37
CA ASP A 913 1.84 19.03 43.63
C ASP A 913 0.88 18.64 44.78
N PRO A 914 1.37 18.04 45.87
CA PRO A 914 0.54 17.70 47.03
C PRO A 914 -0.18 18.90 47.67
N LYS A 915 0.36 20.12 47.52
CA LYS A 915 -0.28 21.38 47.97
C LYS A 915 -1.20 22.01 46.91
N GLY A 916 -1.23 21.45 45.70
CA GLY A 916 -2.00 21.96 44.56
C GLY A 916 -3.00 20.92 44.05
N THR A 917 -3.18 20.91 42.73
CA THR A 917 -4.03 19.90 42.08
C THR A 917 -3.19 18.67 41.77
N TRP A 918 -3.62 17.50 42.25
CA TRP A 918 -2.93 16.23 42.06
C TRP A 918 -3.91 15.09 41.75
N TYR A 919 -3.37 13.98 41.23
CA TYR A 919 -4.12 12.77 40.92
C TYR A 919 -3.27 11.51 41.12
N PHE A 920 -3.92 10.36 41.26
CA PHE A 920 -3.25 9.06 41.24
C PHE A 920 -3.50 8.33 39.92
N GLY A 921 -2.42 7.81 39.32
CA GLY A 921 -2.50 6.75 38.33
C GLY A 921 -2.60 5.41 39.04
N LEU A 922 -3.61 4.60 38.68
CA LEU A 922 -3.83 3.27 39.25
C LEU A 922 -3.43 2.17 38.25
N GLY A 923 -2.68 1.18 38.72
CA GLY A 923 -2.39 -0.05 37.97
C GLY A 923 -2.60 -1.29 38.84
N PRO A 924 -2.82 -2.49 38.27
CA PRO A 924 -2.85 -3.71 39.06
C PRO A 924 -1.45 -4.00 39.62
N LYS A 925 -1.34 -4.25 40.94
CA LYS A 925 -0.10 -4.74 41.56
C LYS A 925 -0.13 -6.28 41.55
N ILE A 926 0.30 -6.88 40.44
CA ILE A 926 0.35 -8.35 40.31
C ILE A 926 1.56 -8.87 41.10
N PRO A 927 1.37 -9.78 42.09
CA PRO A 927 2.50 -10.34 42.82
C PRO A 927 3.48 -11.07 41.90
N ASP A 928 4.79 -10.91 42.13
CA ASP A 928 5.83 -11.57 41.34
C ASP A 928 5.68 -13.10 41.31
N SER A 929 5.12 -13.69 42.37
CA SER A 929 4.81 -15.12 42.42
C SER A 929 3.80 -15.56 41.36
N VAL A 930 2.80 -14.72 41.03
CA VAL A 930 1.83 -14.98 39.97
C VAL A 930 2.49 -14.86 38.59
N LEU A 931 3.33 -13.84 38.39
CA LEU A 931 4.09 -13.66 37.15
C LEU A 931 5.08 -14.82 36.92
N GLN A 932 5.75 -15.28 37.98
CA GLN A 932 6.64 -16.44 37.94
C GLN A 932 5.88 -17.74 37.65
N ALA A 933 4.70 -17.95 38.26
CA ALA A 933 3.85 -19.11 37.97
C ALA A 933 3.36 -19.11 36.51
N MET A 934 3.04 -17.94 35.95
CA MET A 934 2.68 -17.81 34.53
C MET A 934 3.87 -18.11 33.61
N ARG A 935 5.07 -17.62 33.95
CA ARG A 935 6.31 -17.91 33.21
C ARG A 935 6.65 -19.41 33.29
N ALA A 936 6.49 -20.04 34.45
CA ALA A 936 6.71 -21.47 34.64
C ALA A 936 5.72 -22.33 33.84
N ARG A 937 4.42 -21.98 33.83
CA ARG A 937 3.41 -22.66 32.99
C ARG A 937 3.68 -22.46 31.49
N ALA A 938 4.15 -21.28 31.08
CA ALA A 938 4.53 -21.02 29.69
C ALA A 938 5.77 -21.83 29.26
N ALA A 939 6.75 -21.99 30.15
CA ALA A 939 7.91 -22.83 29.92
C ALA A 939 7.55 -24.33 29.87
N ALA A 940 6.65 -24.79 30.73
CA ALA A 940 6.18 -26.18 30.76
C ALA A 940 5.39 -26.57 29.50
N ASN A 941 4.60 -25.65 28.94
CA ASN A 941 3.81 -25.89 27.73
C ASN A 941 4.60 -25.70 26.41
N GLY A 942 5.82 -25.15 26.48
CA GLY A 942 6.71 -24.95 25.32
C GLY A 942 7.79 -26.02 25.14
N GLY A 943 7.88 -26.99 26.05
CA GLY A 943 8.88 -28.05 26.02
C GLY A 943 8.38 -29.31 25.34
N GLY A 944 8.50 -29.39 24.01
CA GLY A 944 8.51 -30.67 23.31
C GLY A 944 9.68 -31.52 23.81
N GLY A 945 9.37 -32.66 24.40
CA GLY A 945 10.30 -33.48 25.16
C GLY A 945 11.51 -33.97 24.35
N ARG A 946 12.70 -33.69 24.88
CA ARG A 946 13.86 -34.58 24.68
C ARG A 946 13.62 -35.81 25.54
N GLY A 947 13.38 -36.96 24.91
CA GLY A 947 13.32 -38.25 25.61
C GLY A 947 14.67 -38.57 26.27
N PRO A 948 14.69 -39.10 27.52
CA PRO A 948 15.90 -39.54 28.17
C PRO A 948 16.37 -40.87 27.55
N GLY A 949 17.68 -41.04 27.43
CA GLY A 949 18.30 -42.20 26.81
C GLY A 949 17.97 -43.52 27.51
N ALA A 950 17.91 -44.58 26.70
CA ALA A 950 18.00 -45.95 27.17
C ALA A 950 19.35 -46.55 26.71
N PRO A 951 20.09 -47.26 27.59
CA PRO A 951 21.40 -47.81 27.30
C PRO A 951 21.31 -49.22 26.71
N GLY A 952 22.25 -49.52 25.79
CA GLY A 952 22.91 -50.82 25.61
C GLY A 952 22.09 -52.08 25.29
N GLY A 953 22.33 -52.66 24.11
CA GLY A 953 21.96 -54.04 23.79
C GLY A 953 22.64 -54.53 22.49
N PRO A 954 23.43 -55.62 22.50
CA PRO A 954 24.34 -55.98 21.40
C PRO A 954 23.77 -57.06 20.46
N GLY A 955 24.28 -57.06 19.22
CA GLY A 955 24.64 -58.26 18.46
C GLY A 955 23.53 -59.02 17.74
N GLY A 956 23.68 -59.17 16.41
CA GLY A 956 22.98 -60.18 15.63
C GLY A 956 23.13 -59.98 14.11
N PRO A 957 23.98 -60.76 13.43
CA PRO A 957 24.09 -60.77 11.98
C PRO A 957 23.17 -61.84 11.37
N GLY A 958 22.57 -61.56 10.21
CA GLY A 958 21.86 -62.59 9.46
C GLY A 958 21.07 -62.06 8.25
N PRO A 959 20.86 -62.89 7.21
CA PRO A 959 21.25 -62.52 5.84
C PRO A 959 20.13 -62.61 4.79
N GLY A 960 20.41 -62.11 3.59
CA GLY A 960 20.00 -62.73 2.31
C GLY A 960 18.60 -62.40 1.77
N GLY A 961 18.54 -62.04 0.49
CA GLY A 961 17.29 -61.95 -0.28
C GLY A 961 17.51 -61.36 -1.67
N GLU A 962 17.69 -62.25 -2.64
CA GLU A 962 17.92 -62.05 -4.08
C GLU A 962 16.71 -61.50 -4.86
N GLU A 963 17.05 -60.83 -5.97
CA GLU A 963 16.47 -60.85 -7.34
C GLU A 963 14.96 -60.76 -7.61
N GLY A 964 14.60 -59.87 -8.56
CA GLY A 964 13.38 -59.98 -9.36
C GLY A 964 12.91 -58.68 -10.05
N PRO A 965 13.02 -58.54 -11.40
CA PRO A 965 12.78 -57.30 -12.12
C PRO A 965 11.33 -57.17 -12.65
N GLY A 966 10.83 -55.93 -12.78
CA GLY A 966 9.56 -55.65 -13.45
C GLY A 966 9.33 -54.15 -13.66
N GLY A 967 9.53 -53.70 -14.90
CA GLY A 967 9.22 -52.35 -15.38
C GLY A 967 7.72 -52.05 -15.55
N PRO A 968 7.34 -50.86 -16.08
CA PRO A 968 6.48 -49.94 -15.35
C PRO A 968 5.08 -49.75 -15.97
N ALA A 969 4.08 -49.47 -15.13
CA ALA A 969 2.86 -48.74 -15.50
C ALA A 969 2.20 -48.20 -14.22
N GLY A 970 2.00 -46.89 -14.13
CA GLY A 970 1.21 -46.32 -13.03
C GLY A 970 1.35 -44.81 -12.89
N PHE A 971 0.35 -44.10 -13.40
CA PHE A 971 -0.01 -42.72 -13.10
C PHE A 971 0.37 -42.29 -11.67
N GLN A 972 1.00 -41.11 -11.54
CA GLN A 972 1.20 -40.48 -10.24
C GLN A 972 -0.16 -40.27 -9.56
N GLN A 973 -0.34 -40.91 -8.40
CA GLN A 973 -1.46 -40.63 -7.52
C GLN A 973 -1.35 -39.19 -7.03
N ARG A 974 -2.45 -38.46 -7.18
CA ARG A 974 -2.79 -37.24 -6.47
C ARG A 974 -2.27 -37.31 -5.02
N VAL A 975 -1.33 -36.46 -4.64
CA VAL A 975 -0.95 -36.28 -3.24
C VAL A 975 -2.17 -35.72 -2.51
N VAL A 976 -2.92 -36.61 -1.85
CA VAL A 976 -3.97 -36.23 -0.90
C VAL A 976 -3.27 -36.11 0.45
N VAL A 977 -3.03 -34.87 0.89
CA VAL A 977 -2.66 -34.61 2.28
C VAL A 977 -3.86 -35.05 3.13
N ALA A 978 -3.74 -36.20 3.82
CA ALA A 978 -4.82 -36.72 4.65
C ALA A 978 -5.02 -35.81 5.87
N PRO A 979 -6.25 -35.32 6.14
CA PRO A 979 -6.52 -34.59 7.37
C PRO A 979 -6.45 -35.55 8.57
N ARG A 980 -5.72 -35.16 9.63
CA ARG A 980 -5.74 -35.86 10.92
C ARG A 980 -7.18 -35.94 11.45
N THR A 981 -7.63 -37.16 11.77
CA THR A 981 -8.98 -37.47 12.27
C THR A 981 -9.14 -37.38 13.79
N ASP A 982 -8.12 -36.95 14.55
CA ASP A 982 -8.25 -36.76 15.99
C ASP A 982 -8.73 -35.33 16.32
N GLN A 983 -10.04 -35.13 16.23
CA GLN A 983 -10.72 -33.98 16.80
C GLN A 983 -11.09 -34.27 18.26
N SER A 984 -10.12 -34.23 19.16
CA SER A 984 -10.41 -33.95 20.57
C SER A 984 -10.74 -32.45 20.72
N PRO A 985 -11.88 -32.06 21.31
CA PRO A 985 -12.22 -30.66 21.52
C PRO A 985 -11.13 -30.02 22.39
N ARG A 986 -10.50 -28.96 21.87
CA ARG A 986 -9.48 -28.21 22.60
C ARG A 986 -10.09 -27.69 23.90
N PRO A 987 -9.43 -27.87 25.06
CA PRO A 987 -9.94 -27.37 26.33
C PRO A 987 -10.13 -25.86 26.29
N GLN A 988 -11.32 -25.42 26.71
CA GLN A 988 -11.69 -24.02 26.85
C GLN A 988 -10.71 -23.34 27.82
N PHE A 989 -10.00 -22.30 27.38
CA PHE A 989 -9.00 -21.65 28.22
C PHE A 989 -9.66 -20.76 29.27
N SER A 990 -9.61 -21.18 30.54
CA SER A 990 -9.91 -20.34 31.70
C SER A 990 -8.61 -19.68 32.19
N PRO A 991 -8.59 -18.36 32.48
CA PRO A 991 -7.40 -17.72 33.04
C PRO A 991 -7.00 -18.39 34.37
N PRO A 992 -5.69 -18.42 34.70
CA PRO A 992 -5.20 -18.90 35.99
C PRO A 992 -6.01 -18.28 37.14
N PRO A 993 -6.58 -19.07 38.08
CA PRO A 993 -7.31 -18.54 39.23
C PRO A 993 -6.49 -17.51 40.02
N GLU A 994 -5.16 -17.66 40.02
CA GLU A 994 -4.21 -16.78 40.68
C GLU A 994 -4.16 -15.38 40.04
N LEU A 995 -4.30 -15.30 38.71
CA LEU A 995 -4.36 -14.02 37.99
C LEU A 995 -5.72 -13.34 38.19
N VAL A 996 -6.80 -14.12 38.19
CA VAL A 996 -8.15 -13.60 38.48
C VAL A 996 -8.21 -13.02 39.90
N ALA A 997 -7.60 -13.71 40.88
CA ALA A 997 -7.49 -13.22 42.25
C ALA A 997 -6.63 -11.95 42.36
N ALA A 998 -5.50 -11.88 41.64
CA ALA A 998 -4.62 -10.70 41.64
C ALA A 998 -5.28 -9.45 41.02
N LEU A 999 -6.23 -9.63 40.10
CA LEU A 999 -6.98 -8.53 39.47
C LEU A 999 -8.27 -8.15 40.22
N ALA A 1000 -8.69 -8.94 41.21
CA ALA A 1000 -9.93 -8.72 41.95
C ALA A 1000 -9.99 -7.35 42.67
N PRO A 1001 -8.91 -6.84 43.32
CA PRO A 1001 -8.93 -5.52 43.95
C PRO A 1001 -9.18 -4.37 42.96
N LEU A 1002 -8.52 -4.40 41.81
CA LEU A 1002 -8.73 -3.40 40.74
C LEU A 1002 -10.14 -3.50 40.15
N ARG A 1003 -10.63 -4.73 39.93
CA ARG A 1003 -12.00 -4.97 39.46
C ARG A 1003 -13.04 -4.44 40.45
N ALA A 1004 -12.87 -4.72 41.74
CA ALA A 1004 -13.76 -4.26 42.79
C ALA A 1004 -13.77 -2.73 42.86
N ALA A 1005 -12.59 -2.09 42.88
CA ALA A 1005 -12.48 -0.63 42.87
C ALA A 1005 -13.13 -0.01 41.62
N ALA A 1006 -12.85 -0.51 40.41
CA ALA A 1006 -13.41 0.04 39.19
C ALA A 1006 -14.94 -0.15 39.05
N SER A 1007 -15.47 -1.23 39.62
CA SER A 1007 -16.90 -1.56 39.56
C SER A 1007 -17.72 -0.83 40.63
N CYS A 1008 -17.11 -0.51 41.78
CA CYS A 1008 -17.78 0.07 42.95
C CYS A 1008 -17.37 1.51 43.28
N ALA A 1009 -16.44 2.14 42.55
CA ALA A 1009 -16.09 3.55 42.78
C ALA A 1009 -16.98 4.51 41.98
N TYR A 1010 -17.18 5.71 42.52
CA TYR A 1010 -17.57 6.87 41.73
C TYR A 1010 -16.37 7.39 40.94
N GLY A 1011 -16.62 7.94 39.75
CA GLY A 1011 -15.54 8.52 38.95
C GLY A 1011 -16.06 9.30 37.74
N THR A 1012 -15.15 10.05 37.14
CA THR A 1012 -15.36 10.69 35.83
C THR A 1012 -14.08 10.54 35.04
N MET A 1013 -14.14 9.95 33.85
CA MET A 1013 -12.98 9.97 32.95
C MET A 1013 -12.84 11.36 32.34
N LEU A 1014 -11.64 11.91 32.40
CA LEU A 1014 -11.27 13.11 31.65
C LEU A 1014 -10.37 12.66 30.50
N THR A 1015 -10.71 13.03 29.27
CA THR A 1015 -9.77 12.98 28.16
C THR A 1015 -8.53 13.83 28.50
N PRO A 1016 -7.35 13.59 27.91
CA PRO A 1016 -6.19 14.45 28.12
C PRO A 1016 -6.47 15.94 27.85
N ALA A 1017 -7.37 16.24 26.92
CA ALA A 1017 -7.81 17.60 26.62
C ALA A 1017 -8.73 18.18 27.72
N GLU A 1018 -9.71 17.42 28.21
CA GLU A 1018 -10.55 17.82 29.35
C GLU A 1018 -9.73 17.93 30.64
N ALA A 1019 -8.72 17.10 30.79
CA ALA A 1019 -7.81 17.15 31.91
C ALA A 1019 -6.96 18.43 31.84
N LYS A 1020 -6.35 18.72 30.69
CA LYS A 1020 -5.64 19.98 30.47
C LYS A 1020 -6.53 21.21 30.65
N ALA A 1021 -7.76 21.17 30.15
CA ALA A 1021 -8.75 22.25 30.31
C ALA A 1021 -9.16 22.49 31.77
N LYS A 1022 -9.08 21.46 32.62
CA LYS A 1022 -9.32 21.56 34.07
C LYS A 1022 -8.05 21.85 34.88
N GLY A 1023 -6.94 22.18 34.22
CA GLY A 1023 -5.68 22.56 34.86
C GLY A 1023 -4.78 21.39 35.26
N TYR A 1024 -5.06 20.16 34.81
CA TYR A 1024 -4.16 19.02 35.05
C TYR A 1024 -3.02 19.00 34.02
N ASP A 1025 -1.78 18.92 34.49
CA ASP A 1025 -0.61 18.75 33.62
C ASP A 1025 -0.47 17.26 33.25
N VAL A 1026 -0.91 16.89 32.05
CA VAL A 1026 -0.82 15.53 31.54
C VAL A 1026 0.45 15.42 30.71
N GLN A 1027 1.56 15.03 31.33
CA GLN A 1027 2.77 14.67 30.58
C GLN A 1027 2.53 13.35 29.85
N VAL A 1028 2.48 13.40 28.52
CA VAL A 1028 2.55 12.20 27.68
C VAL A 1028 3.94 11.59 27.90
N GLY A 1029 3.98 10.34 28.35
CA GLY A 1029 5.18 9.67 28.86
C GLY A 1029 6.48 10.01 28.12
N VAL A 1030 7.27 10.89 28.73
CA VAL A 1030 8.70 11.10 28.43
C VAL A 1030 9.44 10.76 29.71
N ASN A 1031 10.26 9.71 29.68
CA ASN A 1031 11.15 9.39 30.79
C ASN A 1031 12.25 10.46 30.90
N VAL A 1032 12.32 11.10 32.07
CA VAL A 1032 13.45 11.95 32.48
C VAL A 1032 14.61 11.03 32.90
N VAL A 1033 15.63 10.92 32.05
CA VAL A 1033 16.97 10.52 32.49
C VAL A 1033 17.70 11.80 32.91
N GLY A 1034 18.00 11.94 34.20
CA GLY A 1034 18.72 13.11 34.73
C GLY A 1034 20.13 13.27 34.15
N PRO A 1035 20.70 14.50 34.16
CA PRO A 1035 21.96 14.80 33.52
C PRO A 1035 23.14 14.22 34.32
N ARG A 1036 24.01 13.46 33.66
CA ARG A 1036 25.38 13.21 34.16
C ARG A 1036 26.28 14.39 33.78
N PRO A 1037 27.22 14.81 34.65
CA PRO A 1037 28.13 15.91 34.37
C PRO A 1037 29.09 15.57 33.22
N SER A 1038 29.32 16.54 32.34
CA SER A 1038 30.27 16.47 31.22
C SER A 1038 31.70 16.24 31.69
N PRO A 1039 32.48 15.33 31.06
CA PRO A 1039 33.93 15.41 31.09
C PRO A 1039 34.44 16.43 30.06
N SER A 1040 35.44 17.20 30.46
CA SER A 1040 36.18 18.22 29.70
C SER A 1040 36.77 17.71 28.37
N PRO A 1041 37.08 18.61 27.41
CA PRO A 1041 37.51 18.23 26.07
C PRO A 1041 38.98 17.80 26.06
N GLY A 1042 39.23 16.54 25.70
CA GLY A 1042 40.57 16.00 25.48
C GLY A 1042 40.67 15.32 24.12
N GLY A 1043 41.51 15.90 23.25
CA GLY A 1043 42.26 15.21 22.18
C GLY A 1043 41.49 14.53 21.04
N SER A 1044 41.54 15.13 19.85
CA SER A 1044 41.24 14.44 18.59
C SER A 1044 42.14 13.21 18.38
N PRO A 1045 41.61 12.03 18.00
CA PRO A 1045 42.40 10.96 17.43
C PRO A 1045 42.42 11.03 15.91
N ALA A 1046 43.58 10.68 15.35
CA ALA A 1046 43.89 10.61 13.92
C ALA A 1046 43.05 9.56 13.16
N PRO A 1047 42.91 9.68 11.82
CA PRO A 1047 42.14 8.75 11.01
C PRO A 1047 42.90 7.44 10.76
N GLY A 1048 42.31 6.31 11.16
CA GLY A 1048 42.74 4.97 10.72
C GLY A 1048 42.92 3.94 11.84
N ALA A 1049 41.81 3.39 12.36
CA ALA A 1049 41.77 2.06 12.98
C ALA A 1049 40.30 1.63 13.19
N SER A 1050 39.94 0.43 12.73
CA SER A 1050 38.62 -0.19 12.97
C SER A 1050 38.54 -0.79 14.39
N PRO A 1051 37.43 -0.67 15.13
CA PRO A 1051 37.24 -1.41 16.38
C PRO A 1051 36.57 -2.77 16.15
N ALA A 1052 37.12 -3.80 16.79
CA ALA A 1052 36.57 -5.15 16.91
C ALA A 1052 35.28 -5.19 17.78
N PRO A 1053 34.40 -6.20 17.62
CA PRO A 1053 33.07 -6.19 18.23
C PRO A 1053 33.12 -6.61 19.70
N SER A 1054 32.52 -5.80 20.57
CA SER A 1054 32.32 -6.13 21.99
C SER A 1054 30.84 -6.43 22.29
N GLY A 1055 30.63 -7.58 22.95
CA GLY A 1055 29.65 -7.81 24.02
C GLY A 1055 28.16 -7.61 23.75
N ARG A 1056 27.45 -8.73 23.56
CA ARG A 1056 26.00 -8.88 23.79
C ARG A 1056 25.56 -8.18 25.09
N ARG A 1057 24.66 -7.20 24.99
CA ARG A 1057 23.76 -6.79 26.08
C ARG A 1057 22.34 -7.22 25.72
N GLY A 1058 21.74 -8.04 26.59
CA GLY A 1058 20.37 -8.54 26.43
C GLY A 1058 19.36 -7.41 26.59
N PHE A 1059 18.41 -7.33 25.66
CA PHE A 1059 17.24 -6.47 25.78
C PHE A 1059 16.10 -7.22 26.47
N GLY A 1060 15.40 -6.51 27.36
CA GLY A 1060 14.32 -7.01 28.21
C GLY A 1060 13.07 -7.46 27.44
N SER A 1061 12.27 -8.29 28.11
CA SER A 1061 11.05 -8.89 27.58
C SER A 1061 9.89 -7.88 27.48
N PRO A 1062 9.04 -7.92 26.43
CA PRO A 1062 7.91 -7.00 26.24
C PRO A 1062 6.75 -7.18 27.23
N LEU A 1063 6.87 -8.05 28.25
CA LEU A 1063 5.87 -8.23 29.31
C LEU A 1063 5.93 -7.18 30.43
N ASP A 1064 7.00 -6.38 30.51
CA ASP A 1064 7.15 -5.34 31.55
C ASP A 1064 6.49 -4.00 31.17
N TYR A 1065 5.76 -3.94 30.06
CA TYR A 1065 5.10 -2.72 29.57
C TYR A 1065 3.61 -2.95 29.30
N ALA A 1066 2.79 -2.83 30.35
CA ALA A 1066 1.35 -2.63 30.23
C ALA A 1066 1.02 -1.15 30.54
N PRO A 1067 0.31 -0.41 29.67
CA PRO A 1067 -0.14 0.94 29.99
C PRO A 1067 -1.16 0.90 31.14
N GLY A 1068 -0.98 1.73 32.17
CA GLY A 1068 -1.90 1.85 33.30
C GLY A 1068 -3.28 2.38 32.88
N MET A 1069 -4.35 1.94 33.55
CA MET A 1069 -5.73 2.40 33.32
C MET A 1069 -6.20 3.30 34.47
N GLY A 1070 -6.56 4.55 34.15
CA GLY A 1070 -7.46 5.37 34.98
C GLY A 1070 -6.81 6.46 35.84
N ILE A 1071 -7.38 7.67 35.74
CA ILE A 1071 -7.05 8.88 36.52
C ILE A 1071 -8.08 9.01 37.66
N PHE A 1072 -7.64 9.08 38.91
CA PHE A 1072 -8.47 9.47 40.06
C PHE A 1072 -8.04 10.85 40.58
N VAL A 1073 -8.95 11.83 40.58
CA VAL A 1073 -8.72 13.17 41.15
C VAL A 1073 -9.44 13.27 42.50
N VAL A 1074 -8.71 13.65 43.55
CA VAL A 1074 -9.30 14.06 44.83
C VAL A 1074 -8.85 15.50 45.10
N ARG A 1075 -9.79 16.43 45.27
CA ARG A 1075 -9.49 17.79 45.77
C ARG A 1075 -9.55 17.79 47.31
N PRO A 1076 -8.69 18.56 48.00
CA PRO A 1076 -8.83 18.77 49.44
C PRO A 1076 -10.15 19.49 49.77
N PRO A 1077 -10.77 19.25 50.94
CA PRO A 1077 -11.91 20.02 51.41
C PRO A 1077 -11.41 21.30 52.09
N ASP A 1078 -11.67 22.47 51.51
CA ASP A 1078 -11.66 23.72 52.29
C ASP A 1078 -13.08 24.00 52.79
N LEU A 1079 -13.23 23.84 54.10
CA LEU A 1079 -14.27 24.41 54.94
C LEU A 1079 -14.21 25.95 54.84
N GLY A 1080 -15.35 26.60 54.59
CA GLY A 1080 -15.47 28.05 54.82
C GLY A 1080 -16.51 28.73 53.96
N ALA A 1081 -17.64 29.07 54.59
CA ALA A 1081 -18.73 29.85 54.03
C ALA A 1081 -18.30 31.24 53.51
N GLY A 1082 -18.99 31.74 52.48
CA GLY A 1082 -18.94 33.16 52.10
C GLY A 1082 -19.50 33.42 50.70
N GLY A 1083 -20.69 34.04 50.65
CA GLY A 1083 -21.43 34.30 49.41
C GLY A 1083 -20.75 35.27 48.44
N GLY A 1084 -21.21 35.23 47.19
CA GLY A 1084 -20.81 36.19 46.15
C GLY A 1084 -21.33 35.77 44.79
N SER A 1085 -21.97 36.70 44.11
CA SER A 1085 -22.85 36.50 42.96
C SER A 1085 -22.18 36.66 41.59
N VAL A 1086 -22.91 36.22 40.54
CA VAL A 1086 -22.95 36.70 39.13
C VAL A 1086 -22.05 36.01 38.07
N LYS A 1087 -22.74 35.55 37.01
CA LYS A 1087 -22.47 35.48 35.55
C LYS A 1087 -20.99 35.55 35.10
N GLN A 1088 -20.50 34.72 34.19
CA GLN A 1088 -21.04 34.31 32.89
C GLN A 1088 -20.27 33.06 32.41
#